data_AF-A0A7W4BJM6-F1
#
_entry.id   AF-A0A7W4BJM6-F1
#
_cell.length_a   1.000
_cell.length_b   1.000
_cell.length_c   1.000
_cell.angle_alpha   90.00
_cell.angle_beta   90.00
_cell.angle_gamma   90.00
#
_symmetry.space_group_name_H-M   'P 1'
#
loop_
_entity.id
_entity.type
_entity.pdbx_description
1 polymer ?
#
loop_
_entity_poly.entity_id
_entity_poly.type
_entity_poly.pdbx_seq_one_letter_code
_entity_poly.pdbx_strand_id
1 'polypeptide(L)'
;MKKLSLTLLLLLLAACQKEPQADTAQTVQPQTTTSSAMETDPQQMQVDLSVQGYTSTLHKMDIAFLGKTIPYTYSDGKIGNSRGYDWWVSKHFALKSDLPKEKVTLYLALLEMAYPHYVALFGMEPPNIERQRIAVVYGSSRDRVREAMLDDGFLRGVHKTAGGETMFYNRAGYNFPSHREHHQRYIVIHETMHAFHMALNGHSTWAPNWITEGLADSVAHHVYDAKQKQLTVMVFDRAPMNYIETGLKQYYSADKPTLEQINDDPALKRGLNFFIIHYLLSSPERAQYFAYFVQQLRLANPHSDATLSTANSLLKHTFKDWQAIEQGFADFVQNIKPSFHIVSGPWEQNGNAYWLRNTDSNTLSRLDINPALTTDVSHPVIDFPAPQVNALIDLTNKHQVAALIEFEPAQLQRGEIGIAMQGKRSEQNQQYRTTFIGNEQANDDQLLKLLIVDAERLIITARNFKDFQPVQIALSPELKAALAQHATLGLNLTLGSSQLTVGLKADNGTNIIGQTFTLALSTKITAALDTKKISLLSKNNNHQITPYLFATPAGDAKYLNLAAQNQTQLTDPWLFTGYKLLNRVFRTCQQHQRKLVNCDVELSKLMAKIPQPSNHTAINAELAVIFNRYKTLLGNSGFSALSGINSGVYYHHNKAFLRVENPTDFELQLAAQVSFATAGKVLNKHHLRQLLKPGIHNIHLPASTQAQTIVVEQDLNWQGLNKTREISAANVPFNGVGMTLTQTKNNAGDWLFTATLSGPYSGATTGQITLTATPFIQLESVMTQKHPVEIAPYAVQNYQFKFTASSEPMLITVTALLDVDGEEIRLIKRINL
;
A
#
# COMPACT_ATOMS: atom_id res chain seq x y z
N MET A 1 -22.33 -10.66 -46.98
CA MET A 1 -22.89 -9.32 -47.27
C MET A 1 -23.77 -8.92 -46.09
N LYS A 2 -23.36 -7.93 -45.28
CA LYS A 2 -24.01 -6.59 -45.14
C LYS A 2 -25.55 -6.65 -45.21
N LYS A 3 -26.36 -6.04 -44.34
CA LYS A 3 -26.24 -5.08 -43.23
C LYS A 3 -27.71 -4.80 -42.78
N LEU A 4 -27.93 -4.35 -41.53
CA LEU A 4 -28.85 -3.28 -41.04
C LEU A 4 -30.30 -3.19 -41.59
N SER A 5 -31.34 -2.70 -40.90
CA SER A 5 -31.63 -2.19 -39.55
C SER A 5 -33.11 -1.73 -39.55
N LEU A 6 -33.75 -1.73 -38.36
CA LEU A 6 -34.83 -0.81 -37.86
C LEU A 6 -36.11 -0.60 -38.72
N THR A 7 -37.34 -0.61 -38.19
CA THR A 7 -37.97 0.38 -37.27
C THR A 7 -39.39 -0.16 -36.92
N LEU A 8 -39.81 -0.36 -35.66
CA LEU A 8 -40.67 0.52 -34.80
C LEU A 8 -41.99 1.01 -35.50
N LEU A 9 -43.23 1.02 -34.96
CA LEU A 9 -43.73 1.22 -33.58
C LEU A 9 -45.31 1.23 -33.53
N LEU A 10 -45.93 0.76 -32.41
CA LEU A 10 -47.24 1.14 -31.75
C LEU A 10 -48.60 0.91 -32.50
N LEU A 11 -49.80 0.73 -31.92
CA LEU A 11 -50.49 1.00 -30.62
C LEU A 11 -51.88 0.28 -30.69
N LEU A 12 -52.57 -0.24 -29.64
CA LEU A 12 -53.46 0.45 -28.67
C LEU A 12 -54.39 -0.62 -28.01
N LEU A 13 -54.73 -0.48 -26.72
CA LEU A 13 -55.96 -1.04 -26.09
C LEU A 13 -56.46 -0.14 -24.94
N ALA A 14 -57.76 0.17 -24.95
CA ALA A 14 -58.59 0.88 -23.94
C ALA A 14 -59.05 -0.09 -22.82
N ALA A 15 -59.30 0.22 -21.53
CA ALA A 15 -59.79 1.35 -20.72
C ALA A 15 -61.27 1.21 -20.24
N CYS A 16 -61.49 1.65 -18.97
CA CYS A 16 -62.72 1.88 -18.17
C CYS A 16 -63.00 0.88 -17.02
N GLN A 17 -63.35 1.25 -15.77
CA GLN A 17 -63.43 2.55 -15.05
C GLN A 17 -63.82 2.27 -13.57
N LYS A 18 -63.39 3.10 -12.61
CA LYS A 18 -64.25 3.66 -11.54
C LYS A 18 -63.58 4.85 -10.82
N GLU A 19 -64.41 5.86 -10.56
CA GLU A 19 -64.13 7.24 -10.10
C GLU A 19 -64.11 7.42 -8.56
N PRO A 20 -63.75 8.62 -8.03
CA PRO A 20 -63.07 8.83 -6.75
C PRO A 20 -63.98 9.25 -5.58
N GLN A 21 -63.48 9.08 -4.35
CA GLN A 21 -64.02 9.71 -3.14
C GLN A 21 -62.92 10.47 -2.38
N ALA A 22 -63.30 11.65 -1.87
CA ALA A 22 -62.51 12.78 -1.38
C ALA A 22 -61.38 12.48 -0.36
N ASP A 23 -60.23 13.10 -0.62
CA ASP A 23 -59.11 13.26 0.31
C ASP A 23 -59.44 14.25 1.44
N THR A 24 -59.47 13.76 2.67
CA THR A 24 -59.17 14.58 3.86
C THR A 24 -57.67 14.58 4.11
N ALA A 25 -57.09 15.77 4.09
CA ALA A 25 -55.68 16.05 4.32
C ALA A 25 -55.13 15.38 5.59
N GLN A 26 -54.19 14.44 5.41
CA GLN A 26 -53.22 14.08 6.42
C GLN A 26 -51.84 14.53 5.97
N THR A 27 -51.25 15.35 6.83
CA THR A 27 -49.89 15.87 6.82
C THR A 27 -48.89 14.73 6.61
N VAL A 28 -48.36 14.62 5.39
CA VAL A 28 -47.20 13.76 5.10
C VAL A 28 -45.97 14.42 5.72
N GLN A 29 -45.64 13.99 6.94
CA GLN A 29 -44.28 14.11 7.43
C GLN A 29 -43.36 13.39 6.43
N PRO A 30 -42.22 13.97 6.01
CA PRO A 30 -41.19 13.20 5.34
C PRO A 30 -40.64 12.21 6.37
N GLN A 31 -41.16 10.99 6.35
CA GLN A 31 -40.51 9.84 6.95
C GLN A 31 -39.16 9.71 6.26
N THR A 32 -38.10 10.07 6.99
CA THR A 32 -36.78 9.51 6.81
C THR A 32 -36.92 7.99 6.92
N THR A 33 -37.15 7.35 5.78
CA THR A 33 -36.99 5.91 5.63
C THR A 33 -35.50 5.62 5.80
N THR A 34 -35.10 5.40 7.05
CA THR A 34 -34.02 4.49 7.41
C THR A 34 -34.36 3.12 6.86
N SER A 35 -34.02 2.85 5.60
CA SER A 35 -33.93 1.50 5.08
C SER A 35 -32.58 0.93 5.52
N SER A 36 -32.57 0.25 6.66
CA SER A 36 -31.47 -0.60 7.14
C SER A 36 -31.32 -1.88 6.30
N ALA A 37 -31.23 -1.73 4.98
CA ALA A 37 -31.00 -2.84 4.06
C ALA A 37 -29.49 -2.91 3.74
N MET A 38 -28.80 -3.75 4.51
CA MET A 38 -27.46 -4.32 4.29
C MET A 38 -26.30 -3.35 4.13
N GLU A 39 -25.95 -2.67 5.22
CA GLU A 39 -24.51 -2.46 5.46
C GLU A 39 -23.93 -3.82 5.85
N THR A 40 -23.10 -4.42 4.97
CA THR A 40 -22.40 -5.65 5.33
C THR A 40 -21.39 -5.28 6.42
N ASP A 41 -21.59 -5.77 7.64
CA ASP A 41 -20.70 -5.51 8.78
C ASP A 41 -19.30 -6.08 8.47
N PRO A 42 -18.22 -5.28 8.54
CA PRO A 42 -16.84 -5.78 8.40
C PRO A 42 -16.54 -7.02 9.26
N GLN A 43 -17.13 -7.13 10.45
CA GLN A 43 -16.90 -8.26 11.35
C GLN A 43 -17.37 -9.60 10.78
N GLN A 44 -18.33 -9.57 9.85
CA GLN A 44 -18.91 -10.76 9.23
C GLN A 44 -18.17 -11.17 7.95
N MET A 45 -17.32 -10.31 7.40
CA MET A 45 -16.59 -10.57 6.17
C MET A 45 -15.30 -11.34 6.44
N GLN A 46 -15.02 -12.32 5.59
CA GLN A 46 -13.83 -13.15 5.66
C GLN A 46 -12.75 -12.66 4.69
N VAL A 47 -11.51 -12.71 5.17
CA VAL A 47 -10.29 -12.61 4.37
C VAL A 47 -9.35 -13.66 4.94
N ASP A 48 -9.08 -14.69 4.13
CA ASP A 48 -8.19 -15.80 4.43
C ASP A 48 -6.95 -15.70 3.55
N LEU A 49 -5.84 -15.37 4.21
CA LEU A 49 -4.53 -15.12 3.64
C LEU A 49 -3.51 -15.97 4.39
N SER A 50 -2.39 -16.33 3.76
CA SER A 50 -1.17 -16.71 4.47
C SER A 50 -0.07 -15.70 4.18
N VAL A 51 0.74 -15.37 5.20
CA VAL A 51 1.77 -14.33 5.10
C VAL A 51 3.13 -14.88 5.53
N GLN A 52 4.10 -14.82 4.63
CA GLN A 52 5.47 -15.26 4.85
C GLN A 52 6.45 -14.17 4.42
N GLY A 53 7.02 -13.48 5.40
CA GLY A 53 7.80 -12.27 5.15
C GLY A 53 6.95 -11.24 4.44
N TYR A 54 7.42 -10.75 3.30
CA TYR A 54 6.70 -9.75 2.51
C TYR A 54 5.74 -10.34 1.47
N THR A 55 5.55 -11.66 1.43
CA THR A 55 4.64 -12.33 0.50
C THR A 55 3.33 -12.72 1.19
N SER A 56 2.21 -12.23 0.66
CA SER A 56 0.86 -12.65 1.02
C SER A 56 0.29 -13.55 -0.09
N THR A 57 -0.34 -14.68 0.28
CA THR A 57 -1.10 -15.54 -0.64
C THR A 57 -2.58 -15.51 -0.26
N LEU A 58 -3.44 -15.20 -1.22
CA LEU A 58 -4.89 -15.13 -1.01
C LEU A 58 -5.58 -16.46 -1.32
N HIS A 59 -6.16 -17.06 -0.27
CA HIS A 59 -6.95 -18.29 -0.36
C HIS A 59 -8.41 -17.99 -0.63
N LYS A 60 -9.00 -17.10 0.19
CA LYS A 60 -10.42 -16.71 0.09
C LYS A 60 -10.64 -15.27 0.58
N MET A 61 -11.57 -14.56 -0.05
CA MET A 61 -12.09 -13.30 0.49
C MET A 61 -13.56 -13.11 0.11
N ASP A 62 -14.29 -12.37 0.94
CA ASP A 62 -15.63 -11.89 0.63
C ASP A 62 -15.56 -10.49 0.00
N ILE A 63 -16.39 -10.27 -1.02
CA ILE A 63 -16.65 -8.95 -1.61
C ILE A 63 -18.15 -8.76 -1.74
N ALA A 64 -18.67 -7.66 -1.21
CA ALA A 64 -20.08 -7.29 -1.34
C ALA A 64 -20.24 -6.07 -2.26
N PHE A 65 -21.23 -6.13 -3.16
CA PHE A 65 -21.65 -5.00 -3.98
C PHE A 65 -22.74 -4.23 -3.24
N LEU A 66 -22.51 -2.93 -3.01
CA LEU A 66 -23.43 -2.05 -2.30
C LEU A 66 -24.19 -1.08 -3.23
N GLY A 67 -23.84 -1.03 -4.52
CA GLY A 67 -24.44 -0.10 -5.47
C GLY A 67 -24.21 1.36 -5.05
N LYS A 68 -25.29 2.06 -4.70
CA LYS A 68 -25.24 3.46 -4.24
C LYS A 68 -25.24 3.62 -2.71
N THR A 69 -25.26 2.52 -1.96
CA THR A 69 -25.19 2.58 -0.50
C THR A 69 -23.77 2.93 -0.09
N ILE A 70 -23.60 4.11 0.52
CA ILE A 70 -22.30 4.59 1.00
C ILE A 70 -21.94 3.82 2.27
N PRO A 71 -20.82 3.08 2.30
CA PRO A 71 -20.41 2.32 3.49
C PRO A 71 -19.86 3.23 4.59
N TYR A 72 -19.88 2.76 5.83
CA TYR A 72 -19.21 3.40 6.95
C TYR A 72 -17.69 3.29 6.84
N THR A 73 -17.02 4.42 6.64
CA THR A 73 -15.57 4.52 6.44
C THR A 73 -14.93 5.58 7.32
N TYR A 74 -13.60 5.60 7.40
CA TYR A 74 -12.86 6.71 8.03
C TYR A 74 -13.06 8.05 7.31
N SER A 75 -13.67 8.10 6.12
CA SER A 75 -14.04 9.37 5.49
C SER A 75 -15.26 10.03 6.14
N ASP A 76 -16.00 9.32 6.99
CA ASP A 76 -17.13 9.84 7.78
C ASP A 76 -18.16 10.62 6.92
N GLY A 77 -18.57 10.02 5.81
CA GLY A 77 -19.58 10.60 4.92
C GLY A 77 -19.10 11.76 4.04
N LYS A 78 -17.80 12.07 4.03
CA LYS A 78 -17.20 13.07 3.11
C LYS A 78 -17.02 12.58 1.67
N ILE A 79 -17.35 11.32 1.38
CA ILE A 79 -17.31 10.74 0.04
C ILE A 79 -18.74 10.35 -0.33
N GLY A 80 -19.26 11.01 -1.35
CA GLY A 80 -20.62 10.83 -1.84
C GLY A 80 -20.71 9.82 -2.98
N ASN A 81 -21.91 9.70 -3.56
CA ASN A 81 -22.10 9.00 -4.82
C ASN A 81 -21.71 9.90 -5.99
N SER A 82 -21.16 9.27 -7.05
CA SER A 82 -20.82 9.95 -8.30
C SER A 82 -21.50 9.27 -9.48
N ARG A 83 -21.75 10.02 -10.55
CA ARG A 83 -22.41 9.50 -11.76
C ARG A 83 -21.63 8.32 -12.33
N GLY A 84 -22.27 7.16 -12.42
CA GLY A 84 -21.67 5.93 -12.97
C GLY A 84 -20.72 5.18 -12.02
N TYR A 85 -20.55 5.66 -10.79
CA TYR A 85 -19.74 4.98 -9.76
C TYR A 85 -20.62 4.17 -8.83
N ASP A 86 -20.23 2.94 -8.51
CA ASP A 86 -20.84 2.15 -7.45
C ASP A 86 -19.84 1.86 -6.33
N TRP A 87 -20.35 1.30 -5.23
CA TRP A 87 -19.59 0.91 -4.06
C TRP A 87 -19.47 -0.61 -3.97
N TRP A 88 -18.27 -1.07 -3.65
CA TRP A 88 -17.96 -2.43 -3.25
C TRP A 88 -17.16 -2.42 -1.96
N VAL A 89 -17.33 -3.44 -1.14
CA VAL A 89 -16.58 -3.58 0.12
C VAL A 89 -15.93 -4.94 0.23
N SER A 90 -14.77 -4.96 0.86
CA SER A 90 -14.14 -6.14 1.46
C SER A 90 -14.12 -5.96 2.99
N LYS A 91 -13.34 -6.76 3.72
CA LYS A 91 -13.27 -6.66 5.18
C LYS A 91 -12.74 -5.31 5.63
N HIS A 92 -11.60 -4.87 5.11
CA HIS A 92 -10.93 -3.64 5.58
C HIS A 92 -11.15 -2.42 4.67
N PHE A 93 -11.63 -2.62 3.43
CA PHE A 93 -11.67 -1.58 2.40
C PHE A 93 -13.07 -1.37 1.79
N ALA A 94 -13.34 -0.12 1.42
CA ALA A 94 -14.50 0.30 0.65
C ALA A 94 -14.05 1.00 -0.63
N LEU A 95 -14.33 0.40 -1.79
CA LEU A 95 -13.93 0.90 -3.10
C LEU A 95 -15.14 1.51 -3.83
N LYS A 96 -15.05 2.81 -4.15
CA LYS A 96 -15.95 3.54 -5.05
C LYS A 96 -15.35 3.53 -6.46
N SER A 97 -16.01 2.92 -7.45
CA SER A 97 -15.46 2.82 -8.82
C SER A 97 -16.52 2.80 -9.92
N ASP A 98 -16.13 3.19 -11.13
CA ASP A 98 -16.89 3.00 -12.37
C ASP A 98 -16.29 1.91 -13.27
N LEU A 99 -15.32 1.14 -12.76
CA LEU A 99 -14.71 0.01 -13.43
C LEU A 99 -15.57 -1.25 -13.37
N PRO A 100 -15.35 -2.22 -14.28
CA PRO A 100 -16.05 -3.49 -14.23
C PRO A 100 -15.63 -4.32 -13.00
N LYS A 101 -16.52 -5.24 -12.60
CA LYS A 101 -16.41 -6.04 -11.36
C LYS A 101 -15.09 -6.79 -11.25
N GLU A 102 -14.52 -7.27 -12.36
CA GLU A 102 -13.26 -8.03 -12.38
C GLU A 102 -12.09 -7.15 -11.91
N LYS A 103 -12.03 -5.90 -12.35
CA LYS A 103 -10.99 -4.94 -11.95
C LYS A 103 -11.17 -4.51 -10.49
N VAL A 104 -12.41 -4.25 -10.08
CA VAL A 104 -12.74 -3.96 -8.67
C VAL A 104 -12.32 -5.12 -7.76
N THR A 105 -12.63 -6.35 -8.16
CA THR A 105 -12.27 -7.57 -7.41
C THR A 105 -10.76 -7.71 -7.28
N LEU A 106 -10.02 -7.49 -8.37
CA LEU A 106 -8.55 -7.49 -8.34
C LEU A 106 -8.00 -6.44 -7.36
N TYR A 107 -8.50 -5.21 -7.40
CA TYR A 107 -7.99 -4.14 -6.54
C TYR A 107 -8.30 -4.38 -5.06
N LEU A 108 -9.52 -4.83 -4.73
CA LEU A 108 -9.82 -5.22 -3.34
C LEU A 108 -8.94 -6.39 -2.89
N ALA A 109 -8.67 -7.38 -3.75
CA ALA A 109 -7.76 -8.48 -3.43
C ALA A 109 -6.34 -8.00 -3.15
N LEU A 110 -5.80 -7.08 -3.98
CA LEU A 110 -4.48 -6.48 -3.77
C LEU A 110 -4.40 -5.71 -2.45
N LEU A 111 -5.44 -4.94 -2.12
CA LEU A 111 -5.49 -4.17 -0.87
C LEU A 111 -5.56 -5.09 0.36
N GLU A 112 -6.37 -6.14 0.32
CA GLU A 112 -6.43 -7.12 1.41
C GLU A 112 -5.11 -7.88 1.58
N MET A 113 -4.42 -8.24 0.49
CA MET A 113 -3.09 -8.84 0.57
C MET A 113 -2.02 -7.88 1.10
N ALA A 114 -2.15 -6.58 0.86
CA ALA A 114 -1.24 -5.54 1.33
C ALA A 114 -1.47 -5.15 2.80
N TYR A 115 -2.70 -5.29 3.31
CA TYR A 115 -3.10 -4.86 4.65
C TYR A 115 -2.19 -5.35 5.80
N PRO A 116 -1.81 -6.64 5.91
CA PRO A 116 -0.91 -7.11 6.97
C PRO A 116 0.43 -6.36 6.99
N HIS A 117 0.92 -5.94 5.82
CA HIS A 117 2.18 -5.23 5.67
C HIS A 117 2.08 -3.76 6.09
N TYR A 118 0.93 -3.12 5.86
CA TYR A 118 0.64 -1.79 6.42
C TYR A 118 0.67 -1.83 7.96
N VAL A 119 0.00 -2.84 8.54
CA VAL A 119 -0.03 -3.05 10.00
C VAL A 119 1.38 -3.30 10.54
N ALA A 120 2.20 -4.09 9.84
CA ALA A 120 3.57 -4.36 10.24
C ALA A 120 4.46 -3.11 10.26
N LEU A 121 4.36 -2.26 9.23
CA LEU A 121 5.16 -1.03 9.09
C LEU A 121 4.83 0.01 10.18
N PHE A 122 3.54 0.20 10.49
CA PHE A 122 3.11 1.14 11.52
C PHE A 122 3.05 0.54 12.93
N GLY A 123 3.16 -0.79 13.03
CA GLY A 123 3.09 -1.55 14.28
C GLY A 123 1.72 -1.55 14.95
N MET A 124 0.65 -1.19 14.22
CA MET A 124 -0.72 -1.18 14.72
C MET A 124 -1.76 -1.07 13.58
N GLU A 125 -2.99 -1.43 13.90
CA GLU A 125 -4.15 -1.25 13.02
C GLU A 125 -4.85 0.11 13.26
N PRO A 126 -5.54 0.67 12.25
CA PRO A 126 -6.47 1.77 12.46
C PRO A 126 -7.50 1.42 13.53
N PRO A 127 -7.76 2.33 14.49
CA PRO A 127 -8.72 2.03 15.55
C PRO A 127 -10.12 1.80 14.98
N ASN A 128 -10.85 0.79 15.46
CA ASN A 128 -12.19 0.43 14.98
C ASN A 128 -12.23 -0.21 13.56
N ILE A 129 -11.09 -0.62 12.99
CA ILE A 129 -11.05 -1.22 11.64
C ILE A 129 -11.90 -2.50 11.53
N GLU A 130 -12.09 -3.22 12.62
CA GLU A 130 -12.97 -4.38 12.65
C GLU A 130 -14.45 -4.02 12.46
N ARG A 131 -14.84 -2.73 12.53
CA ARG A 131 -16.22 -2.24 12.32
C ARG A 131 -16.29 -1.04 11.36
N GLN A 132 -15.20 -0.66 10.72
CA GLN A 132 -15.09 0.53 9.85
C GLN A 132 -14.06 0.27 8.77
N ARG A 133 -14.23 0.88 7.60
CA ARG A 133 -13.36 0.61 6.43
C ARG A 133 -12.53 1.83 6.03
N ILE A 134 -11.42 1.57 5.34
CA ILE A 134 -10.64 2.59 4.64
C ILE A 134 -11.27 2.80 3.26
N ALA A 135 -11.53 4.06 2.89
CA ALA A 135 -12.14 4.40 1.61
C ALA A 135 -11.10 4.56 0.50
N VAL A 136 -11.42 4.05 -0.68
CA VAL A 136 -10.61 4.14 -1.89
C VAL A 136 -11.54 4.53 -3.05
N VAL A 137 -11.10 5.45 -3.89
CA VAL A 137 -11.82 5.85 -5.10
C VAL A 137 -10.96 5.50 -6.31
N TYR A 138 -11.53 4.79 -7.28
CA TYR A 138 -10.84 4.46 -8.53
C TYR A 138 -11.70 4.78 -9.74
N GLY A 139 -11.31 5.76 -10.54
CA GLY A 139 -11.97 6.11 -11.78
C GLY A 139 -11.33 5.45 -13.00
N SER A 140 -12.13 5.15 -14.00
CA SER A 140 -11.72 4.58 -15.29
C SER A 140 -10.84 5.52 -16.12
N SER A 141 -10.80 6.80 -15.77
CA SER A 141 -9.88 7.78 -16.32
C SER A 141 -9.60 8.89 -15.31
N ARG A 142 -8.62 9.73 -15.61
CA ARG A 142 -8.31 10.91 -14.81
C ARG A 142 -9.49 11.88 -14.72
N ASP A 143 -10.23 12.09 -15.82
CA ASP A 143 -11.40 12.97 -15.83
C ASP A 143 -12.52 12.42 -14.95
N ARG A 144 -12.69 11.10 -14.93
CA ARG A 144 -13.69 10.44 -14.08
C ARG A 144 -13.35 10.58 -12.60
N VAL A 145 -12.09 10.43 -12.22
CA VAL A 145 -11.65 10.73 -10.85
C VAL A 145 -11.86 12.20 -10.50
N ARG A 146 -11.53 13.12 -11.43
CA ARG A 146 -11.79 14.54 -11.23
C ARG A 146 -13.28 14.79 -10.94
N GLU A 147 -14.19 14.22 -11.73
CA GLU A 147 -15.64 14.31 -11.47
C GLU A 147 -15.98 13.81 -10.05
N ALA A 148 -15.47 12.65 -9.65
CA ALA A 148 -15.71 12.10 -8.33
C ALA A 148 -15.19 13.02 -7.19
N MET A 149 -14.00 13.60 -7.35
CA MET A 149 -13.46 14.57 -6.39
C MET A 149 -14.32 15.84 -6.29
N LEU A 150 -14.84 16.34 -7.41
CA LEU A 150 -15.74 17.50 -7.41
C LEU A 150 -17.05 17.19 -6.66
N ASP A 151 -17.61 16.00 -6.85
CA ASP A 151 -18.80 15.52 -6.13
C ASP A 151 -18.54 15.38 -4.62
N ASP A 152 -17.32 14.99 -4.25
CA ASP A 152 -16.87 14.85 -2.85
C ASP A 152 -16.48 16.20 -2.19
N GLY A 153 -16.60 17.31 -2.94
CA GLY A 153 -16.46 18.68 -2.43
C GLY A 153 -15.13 19.37 -2.74
N PHE A 154 -14.21 18.76 -3.47
CA PHE A 154 -12.99 19.44 -3.94
C PHE A 154 -13.28 20.39 -5.11
N LEU A 155 -12.41 21.37 -5.36
CA LEU A 155 -12.57 22.32 -6.49
C LEU A 155 -11.51 22.18 -7.59
N ARG A 156 -10.34 21.64 -7.28
CA ARG A 156 -9.20 21.49 -8.23
C ARG A 156 -9.22 20.18 -9.03
N GLY A 157 -9.62 19.08 -8.38
CA GLY A 157 -9.41 17.70 -8.87
C GLY A 157 -7.92 17.29 -8.87
N VAL A 158 -7.61 16.14 -9.49
CA VAL A 158 -6.27 15.53 -9.43
C VAL A 158 -5.18 16.40 -10.06
N HIS A 159 -4.01 16.50 -9.42
CA HIS A 159 -2.85 17.28 -9.90
C HIS A 159 -2.34 16.82 -11.28
N LYS A 160 -1.85 17.76 -12.12
CA LYS A 160 -1.39 17.51 -13.52
C LYS A 160 -0.32 16.42 -13.66
N THR A 161 0.53 16.28 -12.67
CA THR A 161 1.69 15.39 -12.70
C THR A 161 1.55 14.15 -11.82
N ALA A 162 0.44 14.01 -11.07
CA ALA A 162 0.27 12.90 -10.13
C ALA A 162 -0.32 11.66 -10.82
N GLY A 163 0.06 10.45 -10.38
CA GLY A 163 -0.51 9.18 -10.85
C GLY A 163 -1.77 8.74 -10.10
N GLY A 164 -2.01 9.37 -8.95
CA GLY A 164 -3.08 9.21 -7.97
C GLY A 164 -2.92 10.34 -6.94
N GLU A 165 -3.88 10.57 -6.08
CA GLU A 165 -3.78 11.62 -5.05
C GLU A 165 -4.59 11.21 -3.82
N THR A 166 -3.99 11.31 -2.64
CA THR A 166 -4.66 11.06 -1.38
C THR A 166 -4.96 12.37 -0.68
N MET A 167 -6.22 12.61 -0.33
CA MET A 167 -6.66 13.91 0.18
C MET A 167 -6.84 13.88 1.71
N PHE A 168 -6.16 14.78 2.41
CA PHE A 168 -6.19 14.86 3.88
C PHE A 168 -7.59 15.14 4.43
N TYR A 169 -8.35 15.98 3.72
CA TYR A 169 -9.71 16.38 4.11
C TYR A 169 -10.65 15.18 4.38
N ASN A 170 -10.66 14.19 3.49
CA ASN A 170 -11.59 13.07 3.54
C ASN A 170 -10.94 11.70 3.72
N ARG A 171 -9.62 11.64 3.87
CA ARG A 171 -8.86 10.43 4.22
C ARG A 171 -9.10 9.27 3.26
N ALA A 172 -9.03 9.55 1.96
CA ALA A 172 -9.18 8.53 0.91
C ALA A 172 -8.17 8.72 -0.22
N GLY A 173 -7.78 7.59 -0.80
CA GLY A 173 -6.92 7.55 -1.99
C GLY A 173 -7.75 7.63 -3.27
N TYR A 174 -7.48 8.62 -4.11
CA TYR A 174 -8.07 8.79 -5.44
C TYR A 174 -7.13 8.30 -6.52
N ASN A 175 -7.59 7.36 -7.34
CA ASN A 175 -6.75 6.60 -8.26
C ASN A 175 -7.34 6.56 -9.66
N PHE A 176 -6.51 6.57 -10.69
CA PHE A 176 -6.92 6.38 -12.08
C PHE A 176 -5.91 5.52 -12.84
N PRO A 177 -6.28 4.89 -13.97
CA PRO A 177 -5.35 4.03 -14.67
C PRO A 177 -4.28 4.85 -15.36
N SER A 178 -3.02 4.44 -15.16
CA SER A 178 -1.96 4.79 -16.08
C SER A 178 -1.92 3.81 -17.26
N HIS A 179 -1.11 4.12 -18.27
CA HIS A 179 -0.91 3.27 -19.45
C HIS A 179 -0.10 1.97 -19.15
N ARG A 180 0.38 1.77 -17.92
CA ARG A 180 1.18 0.60 -17.49
C ARG A 180 0.39 -0.25 -16.52
N GLU A 181 0.24 -1.54 -16.79
CA GLU A 181 -0.53 -2.43 -15.93
C GLU A 181 0.08 -2.57 -14.53
N HIS A 182 1.40 -2.69 -14.45
CA HIS A 182 2.09 -2.71 -13.16
C HIS A 182 1.79 -1.46 -12.34
N HIS A 183 1.83 -0.28 -12.97
CA HIS A 183 1.58 0.99 -12.29
C HIS A 183 0.10 1.14 -11.88
N GLN A 184 -0.85 0.54 -12.60
CA GLN A 184 -2.25 0.52 -12.17
C GLN A 184 -2.42 -0.21 -10.82
N ARG A 185 -1.68 -1.29 -10.59
CA ARG A 185 -1.66 -2.00 -9.30
C ARG A 185 -0.88 -1.23 -8.24
N TYR A 186 0.26 -0.66 -8.66
CA TYR A 186 1.12 0.16 -7.82
C TYR A 186 0.35 1.28 -7.12
N ILE A 187 -0.37 2.08 -7.91
CA ILE A 187 -1.00 3.30 -7.40
C ILE A 187 -2.08 2.99 -6.36
N VAL A 188 -2.84 1.91 -6.57
CA VAL A 188 -3.87 1.45 -5.61
C VAL A 188 -3.24 1.14 -4.25
N ILE A 189 -2.12 0.42 -4.24
CA ILE A 189 -1.41 0.05 -3.00
C ILE A 189 -0.76 1.30 -2.37
N HIS A 190 -0.22 2.21 -3.19
CA HIS A 190 0.47 3.42 -2.75
C HIS A 190 -0.49 4.42 -2.08
N GLU A 191 -1.55 4.84 -2.76
CA GLU A 191 -2.51 5.83 -2.23
C GLU A 191 -3.31 5.28 -1.05
N THR A 192 -3.54 3.96 -1.03
CA THR A 192 -4.22 3.34 0.12
C THR A 192 -3.31 3.27 1.36
N MET A 193 -1.99 3.21 1.19
CA MET A 193 -1.05 3.35 2.32
C MET A 193 -1.19 4.72 2.98
N HIS A 194 -1.33 5.79 2.20
CA HIS A 194 -1.61 7.14 2.73
C HIS A 194 -2.97 7.19 3.43
N ALA A 195 -4.01 6.57 2.87
CA ALA A 195 -5.32 6.49 3.51
C ALA A 195 -5.28 5.71 4.85
N PHE A 196 -4.52 4.61 4.90
CA PHE A 196 -4.25 3.86 6.13
C PHE A 196 -3.52 4.72 7.16
N HIS A 197 -2.47 5.43 6.71
CA HIS A 197 -1.68 6.35 7.52
C HIS A 197 -2.55 7.44 8.18
N MET A 198 -3.51 8.00 7.44
CA MET A 198 -4.46 8.97 8.00
C MET A 198 -5.58 8.34 8.83
N ALA A 199 -5.96 7.08 8.58
CA ALA A 199 -6.90 6.37 9.44
C ALA A 199 -6.33 6.13 10.85
N LEU A 200 -4.99 6.11 10.99
CA LEU A 200 -4.30 6.02 12.28
C LEU A 200 -4.33 7.34 13.07
N ASN A 201 -4.00 8.47 12.42
CA ASN A 201 -3.65 9.72 13.11
C ASN A 201 -4.40 10.97 12.59
N GLY A 202 -5.33 10.82 11.65
CA GLY A 202 -6.14 11.91 11.08
C GLY A 202 -5.49 12.64 9.89
N HIS A 203 -4.16 12.68 9.83
CA HIS A 203 -3.37 13.28 8.74
C HIS A 203 -2.06 12.49 8.55
N SER A 204 -1.34 12.71 7.45
CA SER A 204 -0.01 12.10 7.19
C SER A 204 1.16 13.08 7.39
N THR A 205 0.88 14.37 7.52
CA THR A 205 1.89 15.43 7.69
C THR A 205 2.60 15.42 9.04
N TRP A 206 2.29 14.46 9.94
CA TRP A 206 3.07 14.24 11.15
C TRP A 206 4.39 13.52 10.90
N ALA A 207 4.58 12.98 9.70
CA ALA A 207 5.80 12.32 9.29
C ALA A 207 6.45 13.07 8.12
N PRO A 208 7.81 13.13 8.06
CA PRO A 208 8.53 13.69 6.93
C PRO A 208 8.23 12.92 5.64
N ASN A 209 8.44 13.57 4.49
CA ASN A 209 8.12 13.00 3.17
C ASN A 209 8.82 11.66 2.91
N TRP A 210 10.02 11.44 3.44
CA TRP A 210 10.71 10.15 3.29
C TRP A 210 10.03 9.00 4.05
N ILE A 211 9.27 9.27 5.10
CA ILE A 211 8.41 8.27 5.75
C ILE A 211 7.11 8.15 4.97
N THR A 212 6.41 9.26 4.73
CA THR A 212 5.08 9.26 4.10
C THR A 212 5.14 8.65 2.70
N GLU A 213 5.97 9.20 1.82
CA GLU A 213 6.13 8.69 0.45
C GLU A 213 7.05 7.47 0.39
N GLY A 214 8.11 7.40 1.20
CA GLY A 214 9.04 6.27 1.16
C GLY A 214 8.38 4.95 1.58
N LEU A 215 7.55 4.95 2.64
CA LEU A 215 6.82 3.75 3.04
C LEU A 215 5.79 3.35 1.97
N ALA A 216 5.06 4.33 1.42
CA ALA A 216 4.09 4.10 0.36
C ALA A 216 4.76 3.58 -0.93
N ASP A 217 5.91 4.13 -1.31
CA ASP A 217 6.71 3.68 -2.46
C ASP A 217 7.25 2.27 -2.23
N SER A 218 7.83 1.99 -1.06
CA SER A 218 8.37 0.68 -0.71
C SER A 218 7.28 -0.40 -0.71
N VAL A 219 6.16 -0.20 -0.01
CA VAL A 219 5.09 -1.22 0.03
C VAL A 219 4.42 -1.41 -1.32
N ALA A 220 4.26 -0.35 -2.12
CA ALA A 220 3.71 -0.47 -3.46
C ALA A 220 4.71 -1.05 -4.47
N HIS A 221 6.02 -1.07 -4.16
CA HIS A 221 7.02 -1.74 -4.97
C HIS A 221 6.87 -3.28 -4.86
N HIS A 222 6.02 -3.71 -5.77
CA HIS A 222 5.30 -4.95 -5.97
C HIS A 222 5.77 -6.08 -6.89
N VAL A 223 5.70 -7.36 -6.53
CA VAL A 223 5.51 -8.44 -7.53
C VAL A 223 4.17 -9.13 -7.28
N TYR A 224 3.30 -9.14 -8.28
CA TYR A 224 1.99 -9.81 -8.21
C TYR A 224 1.92 -10.98 -9.20
N ASP A 225 1.70 -12.18 -8.69
CA ASP A 225 1.40 -13.38 -9.47
C ASP A 225 -0.11 -13.65 -9.41
N ALA A 226 -0.79 -13.41 -10.55
CA ALA A 226 -2.23 -13.62 -10.65
C ALA A 226 -2.63 -15.10 -10.64
N LYS A 227 -1.78 -16.01 -11.14
CA LYS A 227 -2.05 -17.46 -11.18
C LYS A 227 -2.02 -18.03 -9.76
N GLN A 228 -1.06 -17.57 -8.95
CA GLN A 228 -0.91 -18.00 -7.55
C GLN A 228 -1.72 -17.15 -6.55
N LYS A 229 -2.33 -16.03 -7.00
CA LYS A 229 -2.93 -15.01 -6.13
C LYS A 229 -1.97 -14.56 -5.03
N GLN A 230 -0.74 -14.29 -5.43
CA GLN A 230 0.35 -13.90 -4.53
C GLN A 230 0.78 -12.46 -4.77
N LEU A 231 0.94 -11.71 -3.68
CA LEU A 231 1.48 -10.37 -3.69
C LEU A 231 2.71 -10.32 -2.78
N THR A 232 3.88 -10.07 -3.37
CA THR A 232 5.09 -9.70 -2.63
C THR A 232 5.24 -8.19 -2.67
N VAL A 233 5.17 -7.54 -1.52
CA VAL A 233 5.39 -6.09 -1.37
C VAL A 233 6.81 -5.81 -0.90
N MET A 234 7.22 -4.53 -0.82
CA MET A 234 8.55 -4.15 -0.31
C MET A 234 9.69 -4.89 -1.01
N VAL A 235 9.48 -5.19 -2.30
CA VAL A 235 10.50 -5.83 -3.13
C VAL A 235 11.58 -4.79 -3.37
N PHE A 236 12.83 -5.04 -2.99
CA PHE A 236 13.91 -4.10 -3.26
C PHE A 236 14.30 -4.13 -4.74
N ASP A 237 14.45 -5.33 -5.30
CA ASP A 237 15.17 -5.56 -6.55
C ASP A 237 14.31 -6.28 -7.60
N ARG A 238 13.67 -5.49 -8.47
CA ARG A 238 12.80 -5.97 -9.56
C ARG A 238 12.76 -5.00 -10.74
N ALA A 239 12.26 -5.48 -11.88
CA ALA A 239 11.79 -4.65 -13.01
C ALA A 239 10.25 -4.51 -12.96
N PRO A 240 9.57 -3.57 -13.65
CA PRO A 240 10.06 -2.52 -14.54
C PRO A 240 10.18 -1.12 -13.88
N MET A 241 9.76 -0.98 -12.62
CA MET A 241 9.77 0.31 -11.91
C MET A 241 11.04 0.44 -11.09
N ASN A 242 12.15 0.84 -11.72
CA ASN A 242 13.47 0.72 -11.10
C ASN A 242 13.78 1.91 -10.16
N TYR A 243 13.27 1.85 -8.92
CA TYR A 243 13.64 2.82 -7.88
C TYR A 243 15.11 2.74 -7.48
N ILE A 244 15.77 1.60 -7.68
CA ILE A 244 17.21 1.49 -7.43
C ILE A 244 17.99 2.40 -8.38
N GLU A 245 17.77 2.31 -9.69
CA GLU A 245 18.43 3.18 -10.66
C GLU A 245 18.15 4.66 -10.39
N THR A 246 16.88 4.97 -10.08
CA THR A 246 16.44 6.34 -9.76
C THR A 246 17.14 6.86 -8.51
N GLY A 247 17.22 6.04 -7.46
CA GLY A 247 17.85 6.37 -6.18
C GLY A 247 19.34 6.57 -6.32
N LEU A 248 20.06 5.69 -7.03
CA LEU A 248 21.49 5.85 -7.30
C LEU A 248 21.76 7.16 -8.04
N LYS A 249 21.01 7.44 -9.10
CA LYS A 249 21.12 8.71 -9.84
C LYS A 249 20.91 9.91 -8.92
N GLN A 250 19.84 9.91 -8.12
CA GLN A 250 19.54 11.00 -7.19
C GLN A 250 20.65 11.17 -6.14
N TYR A 251 21.16 10.07 -5.59
CA TYR A 251 22.19 10.07 -4.56
C TYR A 251 23.50 10.69 -5.06
N TYR A 252 24.02 10.21 -6.19
CA TYR A 252 25.26 10.74 -6.75
C TYR A 252 25.10 12.14 -7.34
N SER A 253 23.93 12.49 -7.88
CA SER A 253 23.68 13.85 -8.41
C SER A 253 23.54 14.91 -7.32
N ALA A 254 23.15 14.50 -6.10
CA ALA A 254 22.99 15.38 -4.94
C ALA A 254 24.21 15.35 -3.99
N ASP A 255 25.37 14.92 -4.49
CA ASP A 255 26.61 14.78 -3.72
C ASP A 255 26.49 13.91 -2.46
N LYS A 256 25.81 12.76 -2.60
CA LYS A 256 25.71 11.70 -1.58
C LYS A 256 25.14 12.20 -0.24
N PRO A 257 23.89 12.69 -0.22
CA PRO A 257 23.31 13.29 0.97
C PRO A 257 23.15 12.28 2.11
N THR A 258 23.33 12.76 3.34
CA THR A 258 23.10 11.99 4.57
C THR A 258 21.60 11.79 4.85
N LEU A 259 21.23 10.88 5.75
CA LEU A 259 19.85 10.70 6.21
C LEU A 259 19.29 11.99 6.80
N GLU A 260 20.09 12.69 7.61
CA GLU A 260 19.73 13.99 8.17
C GLU A 260 19.44 15.03 7.08
N GLN A 261 20.31 15.15 6.08
CA GLN A 261 20.10 16.07 4.96
C GLN A 261 18.85 15.73 4.14
N ILE A 262 18.52 14.44 3.98
CA ILE A 262 17.29 14.02 3.32
C ILE A 262 16.06 14.31 4.19
N ASN A 263 16.16 14.15 5.53
CA ASN A 263 15.07 14.49 6.44
C ASN A 263 14.74 15.98 6.42
N ASP A 264 15.76 16.83 6.38
CA ASP A 264 15.60 18.28 6.47
C ASP A 264 15.27 18.92 5.10
N ASP A 265 15.31 18.14 4.01
CA ASP A 265 14.88 18.56 2.68
C ASP A 265 13.41 18.18 2.44
N PRO A 266 12.49 19.15 2.31
CA PRO A 266 11.08 18.86 2.04
C PRO A 266 10.84 18.32 0.61
N ALA A 267 11.81 18.39 -0.29
CA ALA A 267 11.64 17.97 -1.67
C ALA A 267 11.44 16.45 -1.80
N LEU A 268 10.46 16.05 -2.62
CA LEU A 268 10.19 14.65 -2.88
C LEU A 268 11.28 14.02 -3.77
N LYS A 269 12.12 13.17 -3.17
CA LYS A 269 13.13 12.37 -3.86
C LYS A 269 12.84 10.87 -3.67
N ARG A 270 11.85 10.35 -4.41
CA ARG A 270 11.32 8.98 -4.26
C ARG A 270 12.39 7.88 -4.16
N GLY A 271 13.43 7.93 -5.01
CA GLY A 271 14.51 6.93 -4.99
C GLY A 271 15.37 6.99 -3.73
N LEU A 272 15.64 8.19 -3.21
CA LEU A 272 16.34 8.35 -1.92
C LEU A 272 15.46 7.88 -0.76
N ASN A 273 14.19 8.29 -0.74
CA ASN A 273 13.23 7.88 0.29
C ASN A 273 13.13 6.35 0.36
N PHE A 274 13.06 5.69 -0.80
CA PHE A 274 13.09 4.24 -0.93
C PHE A 274 14.35 3.62 -0.29
N PHE A 275 15.54 4.19 -0.53
CA PHE A 275 16.77 3.69 0.09
C PHE A 275 16.78 3.82 1.61
N ILE A 276 16.25 4.90 2.17
CA ILE A 276 16.17 5.06 3.64
C ILE A 276 15.32 3.93 4.24
N ILE A 277 14.12 3.71 3.71
CA ILE A 277 13.21 2.67 4.21
C ILE A 277 13.88 1.29 4.15
N HIS A 278 14.44 0.92 3.00
CA HIS A 278 15.07 -0.40 2.85
C HIS A 278 16.34 -0.55 3.71
N TYR A 279 17.13 0.51 3.90
CA TYR A 279 18.26 0.48 4.81
C TYR A 279 17.82 0.24 6.26
N LEU A 280 16.81 0.97 6.73
CA LEU A 280 16.30 0.85 8.09
C LEU A 280 15.63 -0.52 8.34
N LEU A 281 15.09 -1.17 7.30
CA LEU A 281 14.49 -2.50 7.39
C LEU A 281 15.46 -3.66 7.11
N SER A 282 16.71 -3.38 6.69
CA SER A 282 17.66 -4.40 6.24
C SER A 282 18.28 -5.26 7.36
N SER A 283 18.10 -4.92 8.63
CA SER A 283 18.52 -5.76 9.76
C SER A 283 17.47 -5.80 10.87
N PRO A 284 17.39 -6.90 11.65
CA PRO A 284 16.43 -7.01 12.75
C PRO A 284 16.56 -5.88 13.76
N GLU A 285 17.78 -5.45 14.07
CA GLU A 285 18.05 -4.36 15.01
C GLU A 285 17.58 -3.00 14.48
N ARG A 286 17.99 -2.62 13.26
CA ARG A 286 17.55 -1.34 12.66
C ARG A 286 16.03 -1.31 12.51
N ALA A 287 15.41 -2.43 12.15
CA ALA A 287 13.95 -2.52 12.05
C ALA A 287 13.26 -2.29 13.40
N GLN A 288 13.79 -2.79 14.51
CA GLN A 288 13.25 -2.54 15.86
C GLN A 288 13.38 -1.06 16.26
N TYR A 289 14.54 -0.45 16.01
CA TYR A 289 14.74 0.99 16.26
C TYR A 289 13.82 1.85 15.37
N PHE A 290 13.67 1.50 14.09
CA PHE A 290 12.79 2.22 13.17
C PHE A 290 11.32 2.10 13.60
N ALA A 291 10.85 0.89 13.94
CA ALA A 291 9.49 0.70 14.47
C ALA A 291 9.25 1.48 15.77
N TYR A 292 10.26 1.60 16.63
CA TYR A 292 10.19 2.43 17.83
C TYR A 292 10.16 3.93 17.50
N PHE A 293 11.00 4.39 16.59
CA PHE A 293 11.03 5.77 16.11
C PHE A 293 9.69 6.19 15.48
N VAL A 294 9.15 5.39 14.55
CA VAL A 294 7.84 5.64 13.92
C VAL A 294 6.74 5.73 14.98
N GLN A 295 6.76 4.84 15.98
CA GLN A 295 5.81 4.92 17.09
C GLN A 295 5.96 6.22 17.90
N GLN A 296 7.18 6.64 18.25
CA GLN A 296 7.41 7.87 19.01
C GLN A 296 6.97 9.11 18.21
N LEU A 297 7.30 9.16 16.92
CA LEU A 297 6.92 10.26 16.04
C LEU A 297 5.38 10.34 15.88
N ARG A 298 4.73 9.19 15.71
CA ARG A 298 3.27 9.08 15.64
C ARG A 298 2.59 9.53 16.93
N LEU A 299 3.16 9.22 18.10
CA LEU A 299 2.63 9.65 19.39
C LEU A 299 2.84 11.15 19.63
N ALA A 300 3.95 11.72 19.14
CA ALA A 300 4.18 13.15 19.15
C ALA A 300 3.20 13.89 18.21
N ASN A 301 2.83 13.23 17.10
CA ASN A 301 1.90 13.72 16.08
C ASN A 301 2.12 15.21 15.72
N PRO A 302 3.36 15.63 15.37
CA PRO A 302 3.62 17.02 15.00
C PRO A 302 2.82 17.39 13.74
N HIS A 303 2.73 18.67 13.43
CA HIS A 303 2.08 19.13 12.20
C HIS A 303 2.76 20.40 11.68
N SER A 304 2.61 20.66 10.38
CA SER A 304 3.20 21.84 9.71
C SER A 304 4.72 21.93 9.97
N ASP A 305 5.25 23.12 10.26
CA ASP A 305 6.69 23.39 10.43
C ASP A 305 7.37 22.60 11.57
N ALA A 306 6.59 22.05 12.51
CA ALA A 306 7.14 21.26 13.62
C ALA A 306 7.58 19.84 13.19
N THR A 307 7.15 19.37 12.02
CA THR A 307 7.31 17.96 11.60
C THR A 307 8.76 17.55 11.44
N LEU A 308 9.53 18.29 10.62
CA LEU A 308 10.91 17.91 10.28
C LEU A 308 11.83 18.00 11.49
N SER A 309 11.71 19.07 12.28
CA SER A 309 12.53 19.28 13.49
C SER A 309 12.24 18.25 14.59
N THR A 310 10.96 17.88 14.76
CA THR A 310 10.56 16.80 15.69
C THR A 310 11.11 15.45 15.22
N ALA A 311 11.00 15.14 13.92
CA ALA A 311 11.53 13.91 13.35
C ALA A 311 13.06 13.82 13.49
N ASN A 312 13.79 14.87 13.16
CA ASN A 312 15.25 14.94 13.30
C ASN A 312 15.69 14.70 14.75
N SER A 313 15.03 15.37 15.69
CA SER A 313 15.30 15.22 17.13
C SER A 313 15.04 13.79 17.61
N LEU A 314 13.93 13.18 17.18
CA LEU A 314 13.56 11.81 17.54
C LEU A 314 14.47 10.76 16.90
N LEU A 315 14.96 10.97 15.67
CA LEU A 315 15.93 10.08 15.03
C LEU A 315 17.21 9.98 15.86
N LYS A 316 17.82 11.13 16.18
CA LYS A 316 19.06 11.20 16.98
C LYS A 316 18.89 10.71 18.41
N HIS A 317 17.69 10.83 18.97
CA HIS A 317 17.38 10.30 20.29
C HIS A 317 17.18 8.77 20.27
N THR A 318 16.52 8.25 19.23
CA THR A 318 16.16 6.84 19.12
C THR A 318 17.36 5.98 18.77
N PHE A 319 18.17 6.43 17.80
CA PHE A 319 19.38 5.73 17.37
C PHE A 319 20.60 6.26 18.13
N LYS A 320 21.20 5.43 18.99
CA LYS A 320 22.22 5.87 19.95
C LYS A 320 23.53 6.35 19.32
N ASP A 321 23.94 5.73 18.22
CA ASP A 321 25.12 6.10 17.45
C ASP A 321 24.67 6.59 16.07
N TRP A 322 24.19 7.84 16.04
CA TRP A 322 23.68 8.44 14.81
C TRP A 322 24.73 8.48 13.69
N GLN A 323 26.00 8.70 14.04
CA GLN A 323 27.08 8.74 13.05
C GLN A 323 27.34 7.37 12.42
N ALA A 324 27.25 6.29 13.20
CA ALA A 324 27.29 4.93 12.65
C ALA A 324 26.09 4.62 11.75
N ILE A 325 24.90 5.15 12.06
CA ILE A 325 23.72 5.00 11.21
C ILE A 325 23.91 5.72 9.87
N GLU A 326 24.45 6.95 9.89
CA GLU A 326 24.76 7.72 8.68
C GLU A 326 25.82 7.04 7.81
N GLN A 327 26.92 6.59 8.42
CA GLN A 327 27.95 5.86 7.71
C GLN A 327 27.41 4.54 7.13
N GLY A 328 26.63 3.79 7.92
CA GLY A 328 26.02 2.55 7.46
C GLY A 328 25.03 2.75 6.31
N PHE A 329 24.34 3.89 6.25
CA PHE A 329 23.49 4.25 5.11
C PHE A 329 24.34 4.50 3.86
N ALA A 330 25.41 5.29 3.99
CA ALA A 330 26.33 5.54 2.87
C ALA A 330 26.96 4.23 2.36
N ASP A 331 27.37 3.34 3.27
CA ASP A 331 27.93 2.02 2.94
C ASP A 331 26.89 1.12 2.27
N PHE A 332 25.64 1.13 2.75
CA PHE A 332 24.53 0.42 2.13
C PHE A 332 24.33 0.89 0.69
N VAL A 333 24.22 2.20 0.44
CA VAL A 333 24.00 2.75 -0.91
C VAL A 333 25.16 2.45 -1.84
N GLN A 334 26.40 2.59 -1.38
CA GLN A 334 27.59 2.27 -2.19
C GLN A 334 27.69 0.80 -2.59
N ASN A 335 27.08 -0.08 -1.80
CA ASN A 335 27.11 -1.52 -2.04
C ASN A 335 25.99 -2.00 -2.99
N ILE A 336 24.98 -1.17 -3.26
CA ILE A 336 23.85 -1.52 -4.13
C ILE A 336 24.31 -1.92 -5.53
N LYS A 337 23.87 -3.10 -5.97
CA LYS A 337 24.06 -3.62 -7.33
C LYS A 337 22.70 -4.08 -7.87
N PRO A 338 22.04 -3.29 -8.73
CA PRO A 338 20.74 -3.67 -9.28
C PRO A 338 20.84 -4.96 -10.09
N SER A 339 19.94 -5.92 -9.87
CA SER A 339 19.86 -7.11 -10.73
C SER A 339 19.25 -6.76 -12.07
N PHE A 340 18.26 -5.86 -12.08
CA PHE A 340 17.52 -5.51 -13.28
C PHE A 340 17.99 -4.19 -13.87
N HIS A 341 18.09 -4.13 -15.19
CA HIS A 341 18.27 -2.87 -15.92
C HIS A 341 17.52 -2.87 -17.25
N ILE A 342 16.62 -1.90 -17.43
CA ILE A 342 15.86 -1.72 -18.68
C ILE A 342 16.70 -0.90 -19.65
N VAL A 343 17.48 -1.60 -20.48
CA VAL A 343 18.23 -0.98 -21.57
C VAL A 343 17.29 -0.36 -22.61
N SER A 344 16.22 -1.10 -22.95
CA SER A 344 15.14 -0.62 -23.81
C SER A 344 13.86 -1.39 -23.51
N GLY A 345 12.72 -0.71 -23.55
CA GLY A 345 11.42 -1.26 -23.16
C GLY A 345 10.29 -0.80 -24.08
N PRO A 346 9.02 -0.85 -23.61
CA PRO A 346 8.55 -0.86 -22.23
C PRO A 346 8.19 -2.27 -21.70
N TRP A 347 9.04 -2.81 -20.82
CA TRP A 347 8.79 -4.10 -20.17
C TRP A 347 7.73 -3.99 -19.05
N GLU A 348 7.02 -5.07 -18.83
CA GLU A 348 6.07 -5.28 -17.73
C GLU A 348 6.37 -6.62 -17.03
N GLN A 349 5.80 -6.85 -15.83
CA GLN A 349 6.02 -8.06 -15.02
C GLN A 349 4.74 -8.54 -14.31
N ASN A 350 4.54 -9.86 -14.29
CA ASN A 350 3.51 -10.60 -13.57
C ASN A 350 4.18 -11.85 -12.97
N GLY A 351 4.24 -11.94 -11.65
CA GLY A 351 5.05 -12.95 -10.98
C GLY A 351 6.48 -12.94 -11.52
N ASN A 352 6.92 -14.08 -12.03
CA ASN A 352 8.25 -14.25 -12.61
C ASN A 352 8.31 -14.05 -14.13
N ALA A 353 7.16 -13.79 -14.77
CA ALA A 353 7.07 -13.60 -16.22
C ALA A 353 7.18 -12.12 -16.60
N TYR A 354 7.92 -11.86 -17.66
CA TYR A 354 8.12 -10.54 -18.25
C TYR A 354 7.59 -10.51 -19.68
N TRP A 355 7.04 -9.38 -20.12
CA TRP A 355 6.66 -9.19 -21.51
C TRP A 355 6.91 -7.76 -21.95
N LEU A 356 7.03 -7.59 -23.26
CA LEU A 356 7.09 -6.29 -23.89
C LEU A 356 5.67 -5.79 -24.14
N ARG A 357 5.33 -4.61 -23.60
CA ARG A 357 4.08 -3.94 -23.99
C ARG A 357 4.23 -3.39 -25.40
N ASN A 358 3.15 -3.51 -26.20
CA ASN A 358 3.16 -3.05 -27.59
C ASN A 358 3.60 -1.59 -27.71
N THR A 359 4.48 -1.35 -28.67
CA THR A 359 4.91 0.00 -29.09
C THR A 359 5.07 0.04 -30.60
N ASP A 360 5.16 1.26 -31.14
CA ASP A 360 5.48 1.49 -32.55
C ASP A 360 6.98 1.29 -32.86
N SER A 361 7.79 0.91 -31.86
CA SER A 361 9.22 0.69 -32.03
C SER A 361 9.50 -0.65 -32.72
N ASN A 362 10.27 -0.61 -33.80
CA ASN A 362 10.80 -1.80 -34.48
C ASN A 362 12.15 -2.26 -33.93
N THR A 363 12.63 -1.68 -32.83
CA THR A 363 13.90 -2.08 -32.22
C THR A 363 13.72 -3.28 -31.29
N LEU A 364 14.74 -4.13 -31.23
CA LEU A 364 14.76 -5.23 -30.28
C LEU A 364 14.91 -4.67 -28.86
N SER A 365 13.89 -4.86 -28.04
CA SER A 365 13.90 -4.42 -26.65
C SER A 365 14.74 -5.34 -25.77
N ARG A 366 15.37 -4.79 -24.73
CA ARG A 366 16.34 -5.48 -23.89
C ARG A 366 16.12 -5.15 -22.40
N LEU A 367 15.88 -6.18 -21.60
CA LEU A 367 15.90 -6.13 -20.13
C LEU A 367 17.06 -7.00 -19.63
N ASP A 368 18.05 -6.39 -19.01
CA ASP A 368 19.17 -7.12 -18.41
C ASP A 368 18.81 -7.64 -17.02
N ILE A 369 19.27 -8.85 -16.72
CA ILE A 369 19.13 -9.54 -15.44
C ILE A 369 20.50 -10.07 -15.03
N ASN A 370 21.09 -9.46 -14.00
CA ASN A 370 22.44 -9.68 -13.51
C ASN A 370 22.46 -9.74 -11.97
N PRO A 371 21.88 -10.78 -11.36
CA PRO A 371 21.88 -10.91 -9.91
C PRO A 371 23.28 -10.92 -9.34
N ALA A 372 23.49 -10.08 -8.33
CA ALA A 372 24.69 -10.14 -7.50
C ALA A 372 24.65 -11.40 -6.61
N LEU A 373 25.82 -11.93 -6.25
CA LEU A 373 25.86 -12.96 -5.22
C LEU A 373 25.51 -12.31 -3.87
N THR A 374 24.62 -12.94 -3.11
CA THR A 374 24.18 -12.43 -1.81
C THR A 374 25.30 -12.36 -0.77
N THR A 375 26.43 -13.03 -1.00
CA THR A 375 27.65 -12.91 -0.19
C THR A 375 28.41 -11.61 -0.43
N ASP A 376 28.16 -10.95 -1.56
CA ASP A 376 28.94 -9.80 -2.04
C ASP A 376 28.18 -8.47 -1.89
N VAL A 377 26.93 -8.55 -1.41
CA VAL A 377 26.05 -7.40 -1.22
C VAL A 377 25.30 -7.46 0.13
N SER A 378 24.90 -6.31 0.63
CA SER A 378 24.19 -6.10 1.90
C SER A 378 22.69 -5.84 1.72
N HIS A 379 22.21 -5.83 0.48
CA HIS A 379 20.80 -5.62 0.14
C HIS A 379 20.13 -6.92 -0.35
N PRO A 380 18.79 -7.00 -0.28
CA PRO A 380 18.05 -8.11 -0.90
C PRO A 380 18.28 -8.16 -2.42
N VAL A 381 18.40 -9.37 -2.98
CA VAL A 381 18.62 -9.63 -4.41
C VAL A 381 17.51 -10.53 -4.90
N ILE A 382 16.73 -10.08 -5.90
CA ILE A 382 15.54 -10.79 -6.41
C ILE A 382 14.69 -11.33 -5.25
N ASP A 383 14.23 -10.42 -4.39
CA ASP A 383 13.61 -10.71 -3.10
C ASP A 383 12.10 -11.02 -3.20
N PHE A 384 11.76 -11.82 -4.20
CA PHE A 384 10.42 -12.34 -4.46
C PHE A 384 10.49 -13.82 -4.85
N PRO A 385 9.38 -14.58 -4.73
CA PRO A 385 9.39 -16.03 -4.98
C PRO A 385 9.92 -16.39 -6.36
N ALA A 386 10.81 -17.38 -6.42
CA ALA A 386 11.36 -17.89 -7.67
C ALA A 386 10.28 -18.52 -8.58
N PRO A 387 10.55 -18.67 -9.89
CA PRO A 387 9.65 -19.38 -10.80
C PRO A 387 9.37 -20.81 -10.32
N GLN A 388 8.12 -21.27 -10.48
CA GLN A 388 7.74 -22.65 -10.17
C GLN A 388 8.46 -23.64 -11.10
N VAL A 389 8.77 -24.84 -10.57
CA VAL A 389 9.37 -25.91 -11.39
C VAL A 389 8.45 -26.23 -12.57
N ASN A 390 9.04 -26.38 -13.75
CA ASN A 390 8.31 -26.67 -14.98
C ASN A 390 8.99 -27.80 -15.76
N ALA A 391 8.20 -28.73 -16.30
CA ALA A 391 8.71 -29.92 -16.99
C ALA A 391 9.45 -29.61 -18.31
N LEU A 392 9.24 -28.43 -18.89
CA LEU A 392 9.95 -27.96 -20.09
C LEU A 392 11.33 -27.36 -19.78
N ILE A 393 11.69 -27.25 -18.49
CA ILE A 393 12.90 -26.57 -18.02
C ILE A 393 13.89 -27.56 -17.39
N ASP A 394 15.13 -27.55 -17.90
CA ASP A 394 16.25 -28.34 -17.41
C ASP A 394 17.31 -27.43 -16.79
N LEU A 395 17.33 -27.36 -15.45
CA LEU A 395 18.29 -26.53 -14.72
C LEU A 395 18.86 -27.29 -13.52
N THR A 396 20.05 -27.87 -13.70
CA THR A 396 20.68 -28.79 -12.75
C THR A 396 22.03 -28.31 -12.22
N ASN A 397 22.69 -27.39 -12.91
CA ASN A 397 24.01 -26.88 -12.51
C ASN A 397 24.27 -25.44 -12.97
N LYS A 398 25.34 -24.85 -12.45
CA LYS A 398 25.72 -23.44 -12.68
C LYS A 398 26.05 -23.07 -14.12
N HIS A 399 26.31 -24.03 -15.00
CA HIS A 399 26.61 -23.80 -16.42
C HIS A 399 25.35 -23.81 -17.29
N GLN A 400 24.18 -23.78 -16.67
CA GLN A 400 22.90 -23.81 -17.34
C GLN A 400 22.09 -22.55 -17.06
N VAL A 401 21.29 -22.17 -18.06
CA VAL A 401 20.26 -21.14 -17.96
C VAL A 401 19.10 -21.53 -18.86
N ALA A 402 17.89 -21.22 -18.44
CA ALA A 402 16.71 -21.55 -19.22
C ALA A 402 15.68 -20.42 -19.19
N ALA A 403 14.72 -20.49 -20.10
CA ALA A 403 13.57 -19.61 -20.12
C ALA A 403 12.33 -20.37 -20.58
N LEU A 404 11.20 -20.13 -19.92
CA LEU A 404 9.88 -20.56 -20.38
C LEU A 404 9.25 -19.41 -21.15
N ILE A 405 8.89 -19.65 -22.40
CA ILE A 405 8.21 -18.70 -23.27
C ILE A 405 6.74 -19.13 -23.36
N GLU A 406 5.84 -18.26 -22.94
CA GLU A 406 4.39 -18.42 -23.11
C GLU A 406 3.94 -17.46 -24.22
N PHE A 407 3.61 -18.03 -25.39
CA PHE A 407 3.18 -17.26 -26.54
C PHE A 407 1.73 -16.80 -26.36
N GLU A 408 1.49 -15.50 -26.55
CA GLU A 408 0.15 -15.00 -26.88
C GLU A 408 -0.42 -15.77 -28.11
N PRO A 409 -1.47 -16.60 -27.95
CA PRO A 409 -1.93 -17.50 -29.01
C PRO A 409 -2.33 -16.77 -30.30
N ALA A 410 -2.94 -15.58 -30.18
CA ALA A 410 -3.32 -14.76 -31.34
C ALA A 410 -2.12 -14.17 -32.10
N GLN A 411 -0.91 -14.26 -31.54
CA GLN A 411 0.32 -13.69 -32.08
C GLN A 411 1.41 -14.74 -32.31
N LEU A 412 1.09 -16.04 -32.25
CA LEU A 412 2.08 -17.11 -32.29
C LEU A 412 3.13 -16.96 -33.43
N GLN A 413 2.67 -16.55 -34.61
CA GLN A 413 3.50 -16.35 -35.80
C GLN A 413 4.01 -14.91 -35.99
N ARG A 414 4.13 -14.13 -34.91
CA ARG A 414 4.48 -12.72 -34.97
C ARG A 414 5.60 -12.38 -34.00
N GLY A 415 6.72 -11.89 -34.55
CA GLY A 415 7.73 -11.16 -33.81
C GLY A 415 8.87 -12.03 -33.30
N GLU A 416 9.67 -11.46 -32.40
CA GLU A 416 10.90 -12.08 -31.91
C GLU A 416 10.88 -12.13 -30.38
N ILE A 417 11.21 -13.27 -29.77
CA ILE A 417 11.35 -13.40 -28.31
C ILE A 417 12.46 -14.38 -27.93
N GLY A 418 13.20 -14.11 -26.87
CA GLY A 418 14.17 -15.04 -26.33
C GLY A 418 15.11 -14.41 -25.31
N ILE A 419 16.29 -15.01 -25.17
CA ILE A 419 17.30 -14.57 -24.21
C ILE A 419 18.64 -14.31 -24.89
N ALA A 420 19.47 -13.48 -24.28
CA ALA A 420 20.89 -13.43 -24.56
C ALA A 420 21.69 -13.78 -23.32
N MET A 421 22.77 -14.54 -23.50
CA MET A 421 23.82 -14.63 -22.48
C MET A 421 24.74 -13.41 -22.61
N GLN A 422 25.03 -12.75 -21.49
CA GLN A 422 25.88 -11.56 -21.47
C GLN A 422 27.37 -11.96 -21.40
N GLY A 423 28.19 -11.22 -22.14
CA GLY A 423 29.65 -11.26 -22.06
C GLY A 423 30.22 -10.06 -21.30
N LYS A 424 31.36 -9.54 -21.75
CA LYS A 424 31.95 -8.32 -21.18
C LYS A 424 31.08 -7.10 -21.49
N ARG A 425 30.79 -6.30 -20.45
CA ARG A 425 30.22 -4.96 -20.55
C ARG A 425 31.30 -3.95 -20.94
N SER A 426 30.97 -2.94 -21.76
CA SER A 426 31.93 -1.87 -22.07
C SER A 426 32.31 -1.10 -20.80
N GLU A 427 33.52 -0.53 -20.76
CA GLU A 427 33.98 0.23 -19.59
C GLU A 427 33.07 1.43 -19.31
N GLN A 428 32.65 2.14 -20.36
CA GLN A 428 31.67 3.23 -20.26
C GLN A 428 30.34 2.76 -19.67
N ASN A 429 29.77 1.65 -20.14
CA ASN A 429 28.50 1.15 -19.60
C ASN A 429 28.66 0.62 -18.17
N GLN A 430 29.84 0.08 -17.83
CA GLN A 430 30.15 -0.32 -16.47
C GLN A 430 30.19 0.89 -15.52
N GLN A 431 30.82 1.99 -15.92
CA GLN A 431 30.84 3.24 -15.16
C GLN A 431 29.46 3.91 -15.10
N TYR A 432 28.70 3.90 -16.20
CA TYR A 432 27.33 4.42 -16.20
C TYR A 432 26.46 3.68 -15.17
N ARG A 433 26.51 2.34 -15.14
CA ARG A 433 25.64 1.54 -14.25
C ARG A 433 26.00 1.58 -12.77
N THR A 434 27.08 2.26 -12.36
CA THR A 434 27.35 2.49 -10.92
C THR A 434 26.57 3.69 -10.37
N THR A 435 26.29 4.69 -11.20
CA THR A 435 25.68 5.97 -10.75
C THR A 435 24.43 6.35 -11.53
N PHE A 436 24.23 5.80 -12.72
CA PHE A 436 23.19 6.16 -13.70
C PHE A 436 23.25 7.64 -14.13
N ILE A 437 24.42 8.26 -14.02
CA ILE A 437 24.72 9.61 -14.52
C ILE A 437 25.41 9.49 -15.89
N GLY A 438 24.96 10.30 -16.85
CA GLY A 438 25.47 10.28 -18.23
C GLY A 438 24.61 9.44 -19.18
N ASN A 439 25.22 8.92 -20.24
CA ASN A 439 24.54 8.16 -21.30
C ASN A 439 25.16 6.76 -21.45
N GLU A 440 24.30 5.74 -21.55
CA GLU A 440 24.69 4.37 -21.88
C GLU A 440 24.87 4.20 -23.40
N GLN A 441 25.88 3.42 -23.80
CA GLN A 441 26.09 2.94 -25.17
C GLN A 441 25.79 1.44 -25.24
N ALA A 442 24.51 1.09 -25.13
CA ALA A 442 24.05 -0.30 -24.99
C ALA A 442 24.49 -1.26 -26.11
N ASN A 443 24.88 -0.74 -27.28
CA ASN A 443 25.36 -1.54 -28.40
C ASN A 443 26.82 -2.00 -28.25
N ASP A 444 27.57 -1.48 -27.28
CA ASP A 444 28.97 -1.83 -27.05
C ASP A 444 29.14 -3.08 -26.18
N ASP A 445 28.06 -3.58 -25.58
CA ASP A 445 28.08 -4.81 -24.78
C ASP A 445 28.23 -6.06 -25.65
N GLN A 446 28.95 -7.06 -25.12
CA GLN A 446 29.02 -8.38 -25.72
C GLN A 446 27.79 -9.21 -25.34
N LEU A 447 27.13 -9.78 -26.35
CA LEU A 447 25.91 -10.60 -26.16
C LEU A 447 25.93 -11.78 -27.13
N LEU A 448 25.54 -12.96 -26.66
CA LEU A 448 25.13 -14.08 -27.53
C LEU A 448 23.62 -14.23 -27.42
N LYS A 449 22.90 -13.84 -28.47
CA LYS A 449 21.43 -13.77 -28.54
C LYS A 449 20.86 -15.05 -29.14
N LEU A 450 19.79 -15.55 -28.54
CA LEU A 450 19.00 -16.69 -29.00
C LEU A 450 17.53 -16.25 -29.08
N LEU A 451 17.02 -16.11 -30.30
CA LEU A 451 15.71 -15.54 -30.58
C LEU A 451 14.84 -16.55 -31.33
N ILE A 452 13.68 -16.86 -30.77
CA ILE A 452 12.61 -17.54 -31.49
C ILE A 452 11.88 -16.48 -32.31
N VAL A 453 11.81 -16.72 -33.63
CA VAL A 453 11.21 -15.80 -34.60
C VAL A 453 9.97 -16.45 -35.19
N ASP A 454 8.84 -15.78 -35.01
CA ASP A 454 7.52 -16.16 -35.50
C ASP A 454 7.10 -17.59 -35.08
N ALA A 455 7.63 -18.12 -33.97
CA ALA A 455 7.49 -19.52 -33.57
C ALA A 455 7.86 -20.56 -34.66
N GLU A 456 8.64 -20.15 -35.67
CA GLU A 456 8.99 -20.98 -36.82
C GLU A 456 10.46 -21.44 -36.79
N ARG A 457 11.34 -20.60 -36.23
CA ARG A 457 12.79 -20.80 -36.25
C ARG A 457 13.47 -20.15 -35.06
N LEU A 458 14.62 -20.71 -34.68
CA LEU A 458 15.57 -20.08 -33.80
C LEU A 458 16.66 -19.37 -34.61
N ILE A 459 16.98 -18.14 -34.24
CA ILE A 459 18.11 -17.39 -34.75
C ILE A 459 19.10 -17.14 -33.61
N ILE A 460 20.37 -17.51 -33.82
CA ILE A 460 21.46 -17.27 -32.90
C ILE A 460 22.41 -16.24 -33.54
N THR A 461 22.61 -15.12 -32.86
CA THR A 461 23.53 -14.06 -33.29
C THR A 461 24.41 -13.62 -32.15
N ALA A 462 25.60 -13.14 -32.46
CA ALA A 462 26.49 -12.56 -31.47
C ALA A 462 26.70 -11.07 -31.75
N ARG A 463 26.86 -10.29 -30.70
CA ARG A 463 27.23 -8.87 -30.76
C ARG A 463 28.60 -8.69 -30.13
N ASN A 464 29.46 -7.93 -30.81
CA ASN A 464 30.83 -7.64 -30.38
C ASN A 464 31.69 -8.90 -30.15
N PHE A 465 31.40 -9.94 -30.93
CA PHE A 465 32.21 -11.14 -31.10
C PHE A 465 32.56 -11.28 -32.59
N LYS A 466 33.79 -10.94 -32.97
CA LYS A 466 34.23 -10.91 -34.38
C LYS A 466 34.26 -12.30 -35.03
N ASP A 467 34.46 -13.34 -34.23
CA ASP A 467 34.70 -14.71 -34.69
C ASP A 467 33.42 -15.58 -34.70
N PHE A 468 32.23 -14.97 -34.58
CA PHE A 468 30.96 -15.70 -34.54
C PHE A 468 30.13 -15.44 -35.81
N GLN A 469 29.71 -16.51 -36.48
CA GLN A 469 28.79 -16.43 -37.61
C GLN A 469 27.35 -16.70 -37.16
N PRO A 470 26.36 -15.89 -37.60
CA PRO A 470 24.95 -16.14 -37.33
C PRO A 470 24.51 -17.55 -37.73
N VAL A 471 23.67 -18.16 -36.90
CA VAL A 471 23.10 -19.50 -37.14
C VAL A 471 21.58 -19.41 -37.12
N GLN A 472 20.93 -20.10 -38.05
CA GLN A 472 19.47 -20.19 -38.12
C GLN A 472 19.05 -21.65 -38.21
N ILE A 473 18.08 -22.04 -37.38
CA ILE A 473 17.61 -23.42 -37.24
C ILE A 473 16.09 -23.41 -37.27
N ALA A 474 15.49 -24.19 -38.16
CA ALA A 474 14.04 -24.36 -38.19
C ALA A 474 13.56 -25.19 -36.99
N LEU A 475 12.41 -24.82 -36.42
CA LEU A 475 11.74 -25.67 -35.44
C LEU A 475 11.21 -26.94 -36.15
N SER A 476 11.23 -28.09 -35.49
CA SER A 476 10.71 -29.32 -36.07
C SER A 476 9.19 -29.23 -36.28
N PRO A 477 8.61 -29.96 -37.25
CA PRO A 477 7.16 -29.99 -37.46
C PRO A 477 6.38 -30.37 -36.19
N GLU A 478 6.89 -31.32 -35.41
CA GLU A 478 6.28 -31.79 -34.16
C GLU A 478 6.29 -30.70 -33.10
N LEU A 479 7.40 -29.95 -32.99
CA LEU A 479 7.50 -28.84 -32.05
C LEU A 479 6.53 -27.72 -32.43
N LYS A 480 6.43 -27.37 -33.73
CA LYS A 480 5.46 -26.38 -34.23
C LYS A 480 4.02 -26.80 -33.95
N ALA A 481 3.69 -28.07 -34.16
CA ALA A 481 2.37 -28.61 -33.86
C ALA A 481 2.05 -28.53 -32.35
N ALA A 482 3.02 -28.82 -31.49
CA ALA A 482 2.87 -28.67 -30.04
C ALA A 482 2.66 -27.20 -29.63
N LEU A 483 3.42 -26.26 -30.21
CA LEU A 483 3.25 -24.83 -29.97
C LEU A 483 1.90 -24.29 -30.44
N ALA A 484 1.38 -24.78 -31.56
CA ALA A 484 0.04 -24.41 -32.03
C ALA A 484 -1.09 -24.88 -31.09
N GLN A 485 -0.85 -25.93 -30.29
CA GLN A 485 -1.84 -26.46 -29.34
C GLN A 485 -1.76 -25.82 -27.96
N HIS A 486 -0.55 -25.68 -27.41
CA HIS A 486 -0.35 -25.27 -26.00
C HIS A 486 0.37 -23.92 -25.83
N ALA A 487 0.92 -23.36 -26.91
CA ALA A 487 1.55 -22.04 -26.91
C ALA A 487 2.68 -21.85 -25.87
N THR A 488 3.41 -22.91 -25.50
CA THR A 488 4.51 -22.85 -24.54
C THR A 488 5.79 -23.53 -25.04
N LEU A 489 6.94 -22.89 -24.82
CA LEU A 489 8.26 -23.40 -25.19
C LEU A 489 9.27 -23.22 -24.04
N GLY A 490 9.93 -24.31 -23.64
CA GLY A 490 11.14 -24.26 -22.82
C GLY A 490 12.38 -24.11 -23.70
N LEU A 491 13.17 -23.07 -23.45
CA LEU A 491 14.49 -22.83 -24.04
C LEU A 491 15.56 -23.13 -22.99
N ASN A 492 16.35 -24.18 -23.20
CA ASN A 492 17.33 -24.71 -22.24
C ASN A 492 18.74 -24.60 -22.81
N LEU A 493 19.64 -23.89 -22.12
CA LEU A 493 21.00 -23.63 -22.57
C LEU A 493 22.02 -24.24 -21.61
N THR A 494 23.00 -24.96 -22.15
CA THR A 494 24.15 -25.47 -21.39
C THR A 494 25.45 -25.00 -22.03
N LEU A 495 26.21 -24.18 -21.30
CA LEU A 495 27.49 -23.63 -21.73
C LEU A 495 28.64 -24.58 -21.34
N GLY A 496 29.22 -25.24 -22.33
CA GLY A 496 30.44 -26.04 -22.18
C GLY A 496 31.71 -25.20 -22.36
N SER A 497 32.88 -25.85 -22.29
CA SER A 497 34.18 -25.20 -22.47
C SER A 497 34.42 -24.69 -23.89
N SER A 498 33.83 -25.33 -24.91
CA SER A 498 33.99 -24.99 -26.33
C SER A 498 32.70 -25.15 -27.15
N GLN A 499 31.56 -25.28 -26.49
CA GLN A 499 30.28 -25.47 -27.17
C GLN A 499 29.11 -24.95 -26.35
N LEU A 500 28.02 -24.62 -27.04
CA LEU A 500 26.72 -24.34 -26.45
C LEU A 500 25.75 -25.43 -26.89
N THR A 501 25.17 -26.14 -25.92
CA THR A 501 24.05 -27.05 -26.19
C THR A 501 22.75 -26.28 -25.99
N VAL A 502 21.86 -26.35 -26.97
CA VAL A 502 20.53 -25.71 -26.93
C VAL A 502 19.47 -26.79 -27.04
N GLY A 503 18.58 -26.85 -26.07
CA GLY A 503 17.42 -27.72 -26.03
C GLY A 503 16.12 -26.91 -26.08
N LEU A 504 15.24 -27.27 -26.99
CA LEU A 504 13.89 -26.73 -27.12
C LEU A 504 12.90 -27.80 -26.70
N LYS A 505 11.96 -27.47 -25.81
CA LYS A 505 10.94 -28.41 -25.32
C LYS A 505 9.55 -27.79 -25.41
N ALA A 506 8.57 -28.50 -25.94
CA ALA A 506 7.17 -28.10 -25.92
C ALA A 506 6.29 -29.28 -25.47
N ASP A 507 5.18 -28.98 -24.81
CA ASP A 507 4.18 -29.97 -24.44
C ASP A 507 3.14 -30.10 -25.58
N ASN A 508 2.81 -31.32 -25.97
CA ASN A 508 1.70 -31.60 -26.90
C ASN A 508 0.45 -32.14 -26.20
N GLY A 509 0.43 -32.17 -24.87
CA GLY A 509 -0.64 -32.68 -24.01
C GLY A 509 -0.53 -34.16 -23.65
N THR A 510 0.34 -34.92 -24.32
CA THR A 510 0.60 -36.33 -24.02
C THR A 510 2.07 -36.60 -23.68
N ASN A 511 2.99 -35.89 -24.33
CA ASN A 511 4.43 -36.06 -24.18
C ASN A 511 5.13 -34.70 -24.37
N ILE A 512 6.35 -34.61 -23.85
CA ILE A 512 7.24 -33.48 -24.11
C ILE A 512 8.00 -33.75 -25.41
N ILE A 513 7.79 -32.89 -26.40
CA ILE A 513 8.52 -32.88 -27.66
C ILE A 513 9.81 -32.09 -27.47
N GLY A 514 10.95 -32.72 -27.76
CA GLY A 514 12.27 -32.12 -27.63
C GLY A 514 12.99 -31.97 -28.97
N GLN A 515 13.69 -30.85 -29.16
CA GLN A 515 14.64 -30.63 -30.24
C GLN A 515 15.95 -30.11 -29.64
N THR A 516 17.06 -30.82 -29.86
CA THR A 516 18.38 -30.46 -29.30
C THR A 516 19.42 -30.34 -30.40
N PHE A 517 20.31 -29.37 -30.28
CA PHE A 517 21.46 -29.22 -31.15
C PHE A 517 22.62 -28.57 -30.39
N THR A 518 23.82 -28.75 -30.94
CA THR A 518 25.07 -28.27 -30.34
C THR A 518 25.75 -27.32 -31.30
N LEU A 519 26.18 -26.18 -30.78
CA LEU A 519 26.90 -25.15 -31.50
C LEU A 519 28.34 -25.07 -30.99
N ALA A 520 29.31 -25.24 -31.88
CA ALA A 520 30.71 -25.00 -31.54
C ALA A 520 30.94 -23.51 -31.25
N LEU A 521 31.57 -23.20 -30.11
CA LEU A 521 31.94 -21.86 -29.70
C LEU A 521 33.45 -21.80 -29.48
N SER A 522 34.08 -20.69 -29.90
CA SER A 522 35.50 -20.50 -29.57
C SER A 522 35.69 -20.37 -28.06
N THR A 523 36.85 -20.80 -27.56
CA THR A 523 37.19 -20.69 -26.13
C THR A 523 37.16 -19.24 -25.62
N LYS A 524 37.42 -18.26 -26.50
CA LYS A 524 37.29 -16.84 -26.19
C LYS A 524 35.84 -16.44 -25.91
N ILE A 525 34.89 -16.97 -26.68
CA ILE A 525 33.46 -16.68 -26.49
C ILE A 525 32.96 -17.36 -25.21
N THR A 526 33.25 -18.65 -25.03
CA THR A 526 32.79 -19.41 -23.85
C THR A 526 33.37 -18.85 -22.55
N ALA A 527 34.63 -18.41 -22.54
CA ALA A 527 35.24 -17.77 -21.37
C ALA A 527 34.68 -16.37 -21.05
N ALA A 528 34.08 -15.70 -22.03
CA ALA A 528 33.50 -14.37 -21.84
C ALA A 528 32.05 -14.42 -21.35
N LEU A 529 31.29 -15.46 -21.72
CA LEU A 529 29.87 -15.60 -21.39
C LEU A 529 29.64 -16.07 -19.95
N ASP A 530 28.55 -15.59 -19.35
CA ASP A 530 28.14 -15.94 -17.98
C ASP A 530 26.66 -16.36 -17.96
N THR A 531 26.38 -17.60 -17.58
CA THR A 531 25.01 -18.16 -17.53
C THR A 531 24.15 -17.57 -16.41
N LYS A 532 24.76 -16.83 -15.46
CA LYS A 532 24.02 -16.09 -14.43
C LYS A 532 23.62 -14.69 -14.89
N LYS A 533 24.15 -14.21 -16.02
CA LYS A 533 23.92 -12.86 -16.55
C LYS A 533 23.25 -12.96 -17.90
N ILE A 534 21.97 -12.65 -17.94
CA ILE A 534 21.17 -12.75 -19.16
C ILE A 534 20.46 -11.46 -19.51
N SER A 535 20.05 -11.34 -20.75
CA SER A 535 19.11 -10.31 -21.17
C SER A 535 17.87 -10.97 -21.73
N LEU A 536 16.70 -10.51 -21.33
CA LEU A 536 15.44 -10.83 -22.00
C LEU A 536 15.31 -9.94 -23.23
N LEU A 537 14.91 -10.54 -24.34
CA LEU A 537 14.82 -9.89 -25.63
C LEU A 537 13.42 -10.09 -26.19
N SER A 538 12.79 -9.01 -26.67
CA SER A 538 11.50 -9.10 -27.34
C SER A 538 11.32 -7.98 -28.36
N LYS A 539 10.54 -8.24 -29.41
CA LYS A 539 10.16 -7.29 -30.45
C LYS A 539 8.84 -7.67 -31.10
N ASN A 540 7.96 -6.67 -31.28
CA ASN A 540 6.72 -6.77 -32.04
C ASN A 540 5.74 -7.87 -31.59
N ASN A 541 5.74 -8.25 -30.31
CA ASN A 541 4.82 -9.24 -29.72
C ASN A 541 4.49 -8.90 -28.25
N ASN A 542 3.55 -9.65 -27.67
CA ASN A 542 3.23 -9.63 -26.24
C ASN A 542 3.43 -11.00 -25.57
N HIS A 543 4.31 -11.83 -26.12
CA HIS A 543 4.66 -13.11 -25.49
C HIS A 543 5.32 -12.85 -24.13
N GLN A 544 5.08 -13.76 -23.19
CA GLN A 544 5.69 -13.73 -21.87
C GLN A 544 6.93 -14.63 -21.84
N ILE A 545 7.95 -14.20 -21.12
CA ILE A 545 9.17 -14.95 -20.90
C ILE A 545 9.52 -14.97 -19.42
N THR A 546 9.69 -16.17 -18.88
CA THR A 546 10.06 -16.43 -17.49
C THR A 546 11.47 -17.00 -17.46
N PRO A 547 12.49 -16.26 -16.98
CA PRO A 547 13.86 -16.77 -16.87
C PRO A 547 14.03 -17.72 -15.69
N TYR A 548 14.88 -18.73 -15.87
CA TYR A 548 15.29 -19.70 -14.85
C TYR A 548 16.82 -19.66 -14.73
N LEU A 549 17.31 -19.10 -13.62
CA LEU A 549 18.73 -18.94 -13.33
C LEU A 549 19.17 -19.95 -12.27
N PHE A 550 20.35 -20.56 -12.45
CA PHE A 550 20.85 -21.51 -11.47
C PHE A 550 21.25 -20.80 -10.17
N ALA A 551 20.48 -21.06 -9.13
CA ALA A 551 20.72 -20.54 -7.81
C ALA A 551 21.79 -21.37 -7.07
N THR A 552 22.68 -20.68 -6.36
CA THR A 552 23.69 -21.31 -5.50
C THR A 552 23.10 -21.74 -4.16
N PRO A 553 23.35 -22.98 -3.69
CA PRO A 553 22.83 -23.48 -2.40
C PRO A 553 23.22 -22.67 -1.16
N ALA A 554 24.24 -21.81 -1.23
CA ALA A 554 24.83 -21.12 -0.08
C ALA A 554 24.13 -19.79 0.33
N GLY A 555 23.04 -19.39 -0.33
CA GLY A 555 22.34 -18.15 0.01
C GLY A 555 20.92 -18.02 -0.56
N ASP A 556 20.62 -18.78 -1.62
CA ASP A 556 19.37 -18.61 -2.38
C ASP A 556 18.21 -19.47 -1.84
N ALA A 557 18.48 -20.40 -0.92
CA ALA A 557 17.46 -21.29 -0.35
C ALA A 557 16.35 -20.55 0.45
N LYS A 558 16.57 -19.28 0.83
CA LYS A 558 15.56 -18.47 1.51
C LYS A 558 14.34 -18.11 0.66
N TYR A 559 14.50 -18.05 -0.67
CA TYR A 559 13.43 -17.62 -1.59
C TYR A 559 12.98 -18.72 -2.57
N LEU A 560 13.70 -19.85 -2.60
CA LEU A 560 13.44 -20.97 -3.52
C LEU A 560 12.38 -21.97 -3.04
N ASN A 561 12.00 -21.96 -1.76
CA ASN A 561 11.02 -22.91 -1.22
C ASN A 561 10.20 -22.28 -0.08
N LEU A 562 9.34 -21.32 -0.42
CA LEU A 562 8.19 -20.94 0.43
C LEU A 562 6.97 -21.84 0.15
N ALA A 563 7.17 -22.94 -0.59
CA ALA A 563 6.13 -23.90 -0.89
C ALA A 563 5.61 -24.56 0.40
N ALA A 564 4.36 -24.23 0.74
CA ALA A 564 3.41 -25.08 1.43
C ALA A 564 3.77 -25.53 2.85
N GLN A 565 4.29 -24.64 3.71
CA GLN A 565 4.22 -24.87 5.15
C GLN A 565 3.17 -23.95 5.81
N ASN A 566 2.11 -24.61 6.29
CA ASN A 566 0.96 -24.18 7.08
C ASN A 566 0.93 -22.74 7.60
N GLN A 567 -0.17 -22.02 7.27
CA GLN A 567 -0.84 -20.95 8.05
C GLN A 567 0.00 -20.00 8.91
N THR A 568 1.25 -19.71 8.54
CA THR A 568 2.04 -18.68 9.23
C THR A 568 1.54 -17.30 8.80
N GLN A 569 1.39 -16.42 9.80
CA GLN A 569 1.03 -15.00 9.65
C GLN A 569 2.23 -14.18 10.11
N LEU A 570 3.35 -14.27 9.40
CA LEU A 570 4.60 -13.61 9.74
C LEU A 570 4.96 -12.61 8.65
N THR A 571 4.91 -11.32 8.99
CA THR A 571 5.25 -10.22 8.08
C THR A 571 6.72 -9.82 8.13
N ASP A 572 7.51 -10.37 9.07
CA ASP A 572 8.93 -10.07 9.17
C ASP A 572 9.74 -10.92 8.17
N PRO A 573 10.72 -10.35 7.46
CA PRO A 573 11.48 -11.05 6.42
C PRO A 573 12.40 -12.16 6.95
N TRP A 574 12.56 -12.25 8.28
CA TRP A 574 13.37 -13.29 8.92
C TRP A 574 12.54 -14.48 9.39
N LEU A 575 11.21 -14.44 9.24
CA LEU A 575 10.26 -15.47 9.67
C LEU A 575 10.40 -15.83 11.16
N PHE A 576 10.71 -14.85 12.00
CA PHE A 576 10.98 -15.07 13.41
C PHE A 576 9.70 -14.97 14.27
N THR A 577 9.19 -16.11 14.71
CA THR A 577 7.95 -16.20 15.50
C THR A 577 7.98 -15.43 16.84
N GLY A 578 9.16 -15.18 17.41
CA GLY A 578 9.34 -14.44 18.66
C GLY A 578 9.28 -12.91 18.52
N TYR A 579 9.01 -12.37 17.33
CA TYR A 579 9.15 -10.94 17.04
C TYR A 579 8.32 -10.03 17.97
N LYS A 580 7.09 -10.44 18.33
CA LYS A 580 6.24 -9.69 19.28
C LYS A 580 6.84 -9.58 20.68
N LEU A 581 7.45 -10.66 21.18
CA LEU A 581 8.13 -10.64 22.48
C LEU A 581 9.41 -9.80 22.40
N LEU A 582 10.21 -9.99 21.34
CA LEU A 582 11.41 -9.19 21.09
C LEU A 582 11.09 -7.69 21.10
N ASN A 583 10.03 -7.26 20.41
CA ASN A 583 9.64 -5.85 20.37
C ASN A 583 9.29 -5.30 21.76
N ARG A 584 8.55 -6.04 22.58
CA ARG A 584 8.22 -5.63 23.96
C ARG A 584 9.46 -5.53 24.85
N VAL A 585 10.35 -6.53 24.78
CA VAL A 585 11.61 -6.56 25.53
C VAL A 585 12.53 -5.41 25.08
N PHE A 586 12.63 -5.17 23.78
CA PHE A 586 13.39 -4.07 23.18
C PHE A 586 12.87 -2.71 23.65
N ARG A 587 11.56 -2.45 23.54
CA ARG A 587 10.94 -1.21 24.03
C ARG A 587 11.16 -1.01 25.53
N THR A 588 11.07 -2.09 26.31
CA THR A 588 11.36 -2.06 27.75
C THR A 588 12.80 -1.63 28.01
N CYS A 589 13.75 -2.18 27.26
CA CYS A 589 15.15 -1.75 27.31
C CYS A 589 15.27 -0.25 27.00
N GLN A 590 14.70 0.22 25.88
CA GLN A 590 14.76 1.63 25.48
C GLN A 590 14.18 2.59 26.55
N GLN A 591 13.07 2.23 27.18
CA GLN A 591 12.40 3.07 28.17
C GLN A 591 13.05 3.04 29.57
N HIS A 592 13.80 1.98 29.89
CA HIS A 592 14.35 1.75 31.23
C HIS A 592 15.86 1.51 31.26
N GLN A 593 16.61 2.02 30.28
CA GLN A 593 18.07 1.81 30.13
C GLN A 593 18.86 2.06 31.42
N ARG A 594 18.45 3.05 32.24
CA ARG A 594 19.12 3.34 33.53
C ARG A 594 19.02 2.21 34.56
N LYS A 595 17.92 1.45 34.54
CA LYS A 595 17.69 0.31 35.43
C LYS A 595 18.14 -1.02 34.81
N LEU A 596 18.14 -1.09 33.48
CA LEU A 596 18.50 -2.28 32.70
C LEU A 596 19.87 -2.08 32.05
N VAL A 597 20.92 -2.06 32.87
CA VAL A 597 22.30 -1.83 32.41
C VAL A 597 22.69 -2.88 31.35
N ASN A 598 23.32 -2.43 30.26
CA ASN A 598 23.77 -3.25 29.12
C ASN A 598 22.66 -3.98 28.34
N CYS A 599 21.38 -3.62 28.52
CA CYS A 599 20.28 -4.27 27.82
C CYS A 599 20.41 -4.19 26.30
N ASP A 600 20.89 -3.07 25.76
CA ASP A 600 21.06 -2.92 24.30
C ASP A 600 22.11 -3.89 23.76
N VAL A 601 23.27 -3.98 24.41
CA VAL A 601 24.37 -4.85 23.95
C VAL A 601 23.94 -6.32 23.95
N GLU A 602 23.17 -6.75 24.95
CA GLU A 602 22.62 -8.10 25.01
C GLU A 602 21.62 -8.34 23.87
N LEU A 603 20.68 -7.41 23.65
CA LEU A 603 19.67 -7.53 22.60
C LEU A 603 20.27 -7.43 21.20
N SER A 604 21.27 -6.57 20.95
CA SER A 604 21.97 -6.46 19.66
C SER A 604 22.66 -7.78 19.30
N LYS A 605 23.35 -8.41 20.26
CA LYS A 605 23.97 -9.74 20.06
C LYS A 605 22.96 -10.82 19.73
N LEU A 606 21.77 -10.73 20.32
CA LEU A 606 20.68 -11.66 20.07
C LEU A 606 20.05 -11.44 18.69
N MET A 607 19.75 -10.18 18.35
CA MET A 607 19.16 -9.78 17.08
C MET A 607 20.06 -10.08 15.89
N ALA A 608 21.38 -9.98 16.03
CA ALA A 608 22.34 -10.35 15.01
C ALA A 608 22.24 -11.84 14.58
N LYS A 609 21.70 -12.72 15.42
CA LYS A 609 21.52 -14.15 15.14
C LYS A 609 20.20 -14.49 14.47
N ILE A 610 19.20 -13.59 14.51
CA ILE A 610 17.86 -13.79 13.96
C ILE A 610 17.84 -14.15 12.46
N PRO A 611 18.71 -13.58 11.60
CA PRO A 611 18.68 -13.92 10.18
C PRO A 611 18.94 -15.40 9.87
N GLN A 612 19.43 -16.19 10.81
CA GLN A 612 19.67 -17.63 10.68
C GLN A 612 18.54 -18.43 11.36
N PRO A 613 17.63 -19.08 10.60
CA PRO A 613 16.49 -19.81 11.15
C PRO A 613 16.85 -20.90 12.17
N SER A 614 18.02 -21.54 12.00
CA SER A 614 18.52 -22.56 12.93
C SER A 614 18.71 -22.05 14.37
N ASN A 615 18.84 -20.73 14.55
CA ASN A 615 19.02 -20.11 15.87
C ASN A 615 17.69 -19.74 16.55
N HIS A 616 16.56 -19.74 15.84
CA HIS A 616 15.30 -19.16 16.34
C HIS A 616 14.82 -19.76 17.66
N THR A 617 14.88 -21.08 17.81
CA THR A 617 14.47 -21.76 19.05
C THR A 617 15.30 -21.31 20.25
N ALA A 618 16.63 -21.21 20.08
CA ALA A 618 17.53 -20.75 21.14
C ALA A 618 17.28 -19.27 21.48
N ILE A 619 17.07 -18.44 20.46
CA ILE A 619 16.75 -17.01 20.64
C ILE A 619 15.46 -16.84 21.44
N ASN A 620 14.41 -17.60 21.13
CA ASN A 620 13.15 -17.55 21.87
C ASN A 620 13.31 -17.92 23.35
N ALA A 621 14.11 -18.94 23.65
CA ALA A 621 14.41 -19.32 25.03
C ALA A 621 15.17 -18.20 25.77
N GLU A 622 16.17 -17.58 25.13
CA GLU A 622 16.94 -16.48 25.70
C GLU A 622 16.07 -15.23 25.92
N LEU A 623 15.18 -14.89 24.98
CA LEU A 623 14.20 -13.80 25.14
C LEU A 623 13.28 -14.00 26.34
N ALA A 624 12.82 -15.23 26.59
CA ALA A 624 11.97 -15.53 27.75
C ALA A 624 12.72 -15.31 29.08
N VAL A 625 14.02 -15.66 29.13
CA VAL A 625 14.89 -15.39 30.29
C VAL A 625 15.06 -13.89 30.50
N ILE A 626 15.39 -13.15 29.43
CA ILE A 626 15.55 -11.68 29.49
C ILE A 626 14.25 -11.01 29.95
N PHE A 627 13.11 -11.42 29.38
CA PHE A 627 11.78 -10.92 29.76
C PHE A 627 11.51 -11.10 31.26
N ASN A 628 11.71 -12.31 31.80
CA ASN A 628 11.48 -12.58 33.22
C ASN A 628 12.43 -11.77 34.12
N ARG A 629 13.69 -11.60 33.71
CA ARG A 629 14.66 -10.75 34.42
C ARG A 629 14.20 -9.30 34.45
N TYR A 630 13.76 -8.74 33.33
CA TYR A 630 13.27 -7.36 33.25
C TYR A 630 12.00 -7.17 34.09
N LYS A 631 11.08 -8.13 34.06
CA LYS A 631 9.88 -8.13 34.89
C LYS A 631 10.21 -8.04 36.38
N THR A 632 11.16 -8.86 36.85
CA THR A 632 11.59 -8.86 38.25
C THR A 632 12.27 -7.55 38.65
N LEU A 633 13.19 -7.04 37.82
CA LEU A 633 13.96 -5.82 38.13
C LEU A 633 13.11 -4.55 38.12
N LEU A 634 12.14 -4.46 37.22
CA LEU A 634 11.31 -3.26 37.06
C LEU A 634 10.06 -3.28 37.95
N GLY A 635 9.55 -4.46 38.30
CA GLY A 635 8.26 -4.61 38.95
C GLY A 635 7.16 -3.84 38.21
N ASN A 636 6.26 -3.19 38.95
CA ASN A 636 5.16 -2.40 38.38
C ASN A 636 5.62 -1.31 37.40
N SER A 637 6.86 -0.79 37.53
CA SER A 637 7.35 0.25 36.63
C SER A 637 7.54 -0.22 35.19
N GLY A 638 7.70 -1.53 34.97
CA GLY A 638 7.85 -2.14 33.65
C GLY A 638 6.53 -2.55 32.98
N PHE A 639 5.37 -2.37 33.64
CA PHE A 639 4.07 -2.88 33.17
C PHE A 639 3.80 -2.52 31.70
N SER A 640 3.87 -1.23 31.36
CA SER A 640 3.45 -0.73 30.05
C SER A 640 4.31 -1.29 28.91
N ALA A 641 5.63 -1.29 29.08
CA ALA A 641 6.55 -1.74 28.04
C ALA A 641 6.58 -3.28 27.90
N LEU A 642 6.60 -4.02 29.02
CA LEU A 642 6.69 -5.48 29.01
C LEU A 642 5.39 -6.15 28.56
N SER A 643 4.25 -5.60 28.97
CA SER A 643 2.96 -6.12 28.53
C SER A 643 2.66 -5.68 27.10
N GLY A 644 3.03 -4.45 26.72
CA GLY A 644 2.57 -3.84 25.48
C GLY A 644 1.07 -3.55 25.48
N ILE A 645 0.38 -3.69 26.63
CA ILE A 645 -1.06 -3.45 26.75
C ILE A 645 -1.34 -1.98 26.50
N ASN A 646 -2.24 -1.72 25.57
CA ASN A 646 -2.70 -0.38 25.27
C ASN A 646 -4.21 -0.27 25.46
N SER A 647 -4.66 0.90 25.88
CA SER A 647 -6.06 1.23 26.11
C SER A 647 -6.34 2.67 25.71
N GLY A 648 -7.51 2.92 25.12
CA GLY A 648 -7.94 4.23 24.64
C GLY A 648 -9.43 4.31 24.40
N VAL A 649 -9.99 5.53 24.43
CA VAL A 649 -11.39 5.77 24.06
C VAL A 649 -11.47 6.03 22.55
N TYR A 650 -12.32 5.26 21.87
CA TYR A 650 -12.56 5.32 20.43
C TYR A 650 -14.06 5.37 20.16
N TYR A 651 -14.45 5.50 18.88
CA TYR A 651 -15.83 5.78 18.51
C TYR A 651 -16.30 4.89 17.37
N HIS A 652 -17.56 4.47 17.45
CA HIS A 652 -18.25 3.78 16.38
C HIS A 652 -19.62 4.44 16.19
N HIS A 653 -19.87 5.02 15.02
CA HIS A 653 -21.02 5.91 14.75
C HIS A 653 -21.23 6.97 15.85
N ASN A 654 -20.16 7.70 16.19
CA ASN A 654 -20.12 8.72 17.25
C ASN A 654 -20.43 8.22 18.67
N LYS A 655 -20.52 6.90 18.89
CA LYS A 655 -20.67 6.31 20.24
C LYS A 655 -19.32 5.88 20.76
N ALA A 656 -18.94 6.40 21.94
CA ALA A 656 -17.68 6.07 22.57
C ALA A 656 -17.64 4.61 23.06
N PHE A 657 -16.46 4.00 22.97
CA PHE A 657 -16.13 2.72 23.56
C PHE A 657 -14.67 2.72 24.04
N LEU A 658 -14.37 1.89 25.03
CA LEU A 658 -13.01 1.67 25.50
C LEU A 658 -12.41 0.49 24.71
N ARG A 659 -11.42 0.75 23.88
CA ARG A 659 -10.61 -0.30 23.23
C ARG A 659 -9.47 -0.68 24.17
N VAL A 660 -9.28 -1.97 24.38
CA VAL A 660 -8.15 -2.52 25.11
C VAL A 660 -7.48 -3.59 24.24
N GLU A 661 -6.20 -3.40 23.96
CA GLU A 661 -5.38 -4.34 23.22
C GLU A 661 -4.45 -5.08 24.20
N ASN A 662 -4.59 -6.40 24.25
CA ASN A 662 -3.72 -7.29 25.00
C ASN A 662 -2.90 -8.15 24.03
N PRO A 663 -1.67 -7.73 23.67
CA PRO A 663 -0.85 -8.45 22.70
C PRO A 663 -0.10 -9.66 23.29
N THR A 664 -0.44 -10.07 24.53
CA THR A 664 0.26 -11.12 25.28
C THR A 664 -0.54 -12.41 25.31
N ASP A 665 0.09 -13.52 25.69
CA ASP A 665 -0.59 -14.82 25.87
C ASP A 665 -1.28 -14.98 27.24
N PHE A 666 -1.40 -13.90 28.02
CA PHE A 666 -1.88 -13.92 29.39
C PHE A 666 -3.08 -12.99 29.56
N GLU A 667 -3.98 -13.34 30.48
CA GLU A 667 -5.14 -12.52 30.78
C GLU A 667 -4.76 -11.22 31.50
N LEU A 668 -5.52 -10.16 31.21
CA LEU A 668 -5.46 -8.86 31.87
C LEU A 668 -6.71 -8.68 32.73
N GLN A 669 -6.52 -8.41 34.02
CA GLN A 669 -7.61 -7.95 34.87
C GLN A 669 -7.72 -6.42 34.75
N LEU A 670 -8.88 -5.94 34.35
CA LEU A 670 -9.21 -4.53 34.25
C LEU A 670 -10.33 -4.19 35.22
N ALA A 671 -10.10 -3.22 36.08
CA ALA A 671 -11.15 -2.48 36.79
C ALA A 671 -11.07 -1.01 36.36
N ALA A 672 -12.20 -0.35 36.15
CA ALA A 672 -12.21 1.05 35.77
C ALA A 672 -13.40 1.83 36.32
N GLN A 673 -13.19 3.11 36.59
CA GLN A 673 -14.24 4.10 36.84
C GLN A 673 -14.32 5.04 35.63
N VAL A 674 -15.48 5.05 34.97
CA VAL A 674 -15.77 5.91 33.83
C VAL A 674 -16.63 7.06 34.29
N SER A 675 -16.15 8.29 34.15
CA SER A 675 -16.86 9.53 34.51
C SER A 675 -17.13 10.34 33.25
N PHE A 676 -18.33 10.89 33.11
CA PHE A 676 -18.66 11.84 32.04
C PHE A 676 -18.82 13.23 32.63
N ALA A 677 -18.21 14.23 32.01
CA ALA A 677 -18.19 15.58 32.56
C ALA A 677 -18.45 16.67 31.51
N THR A 678 -18.91 17.82 31.99
CA THR A 678 -19.06 19.07 31.22
C THR A 678 -18.56 20.22 32.07
N ALA A 679 -17.68 21.04 31.50
CA ALA A 679 -17.03 22.16 32.22
C ALA A 679 -16.47 21.74 33.60
N GLY A 680 -15.85 20.56 33.68
CA GLY A 680 -15.29 20.00 34.93
C GLY A 680 -16.31 19.39 35.91
N LYS A 681 -17.62 19.54 35.68
CA LYS A 681 -18.66 18.93 36.51
C LYS A 681 -18.98 17.51 36.02
N VAL A 682 -18.77 16.51 36.87
CA VAL A 682 -19.14 15.12 36.61
C VAL A 682 -20.67 14.98 36.62
N LEU A 683 -21.22 14.46 35.54
CA LEU A 683 -22.65 14.24 35.33
C LEU A 683 -23.08 12.84 35.80
N ASN A 684 -22.27 11.82 35.51
CA ASN A 684 -22.49 10.45 35.94
C ASN A 684 -21.17 9.67 36.01
N LYS A 685 -21.21 8.53 36.72
CA LYS A 685 -20.10 7.59 36.88
C LYS A 685 -20.57 6.16 36.64
N HIS A 686 -19.68 5.33 36.12
CA HIS A 686 -19.92 3.91 35.86
C HIS A 686 -18.69 3.08 36.20
N HIS A 687 -18.91 1.92 36.79
CA HIS A 687 -17.83 0.99 37.12
C HIS A 687 -17.78 -0.15 36.12
N LEU A 688 -16.57 -0.50 35.68
CA LEU A 688 -16.29 -1.62 34.79
C LEU A 688 -15.34 -2.58 35.50
N ARG A 689 -15.59 -3.87 35.40
CA ARG A 689 -14.63 -4.92 35.79
C ARG A 689 -14.69 -6.04 34.76
N GLN A 690 -13.55 -6.35 34.13
CA GLN A 690 -13.46 -7.39 33.12
C GLN A 690 -12.14 -8.16 33.23
N LEU A 691 -12.20 -9.44 32.88
CA LEU A 691 -11.04 -10.29 32.65
C LEU A 691 -10.87 -10.43 31.13
N LEU A 692 -9.80 -9.84 30.60
CA LEU A 692 -9.57 -9.72 29.16
C LEU A 692 -8.54 -10.74 28.71
N LYS A 693 -8.97 -11.66 27.84
CA LYS A 693 -8.09 -12.64 27.17
C LYS A 693 -7.10 -11.94 26.22
N PRO A 694 -6.09 -12.66 25.70
CA PRO A 694 -5.29 -12.19 24.57
C PRO A 694 -6.15 -11.64 23.42
N GLY A 695 -5.74 -10.55 22.78
CA GLY A 695 -6.42 -9.93 21.64
C GLY A 695 -7.00 -8.54 21.89
N ILE A 696 -7.89 -8.11 21.00
CA ILE A 696 -8.53 -6.79 20.99
C ILE A 696 -9.92 -6.89 21.61
N HIS A 697 -10.23 -5.99 22.56
CA HIS A 697 -11.52 -5.92 23.24
C HIS A 697 -12.12 -4.53 23.13
N ASN A 698 -13.37 -4.45 22.69
CA ASN A 698 -14.12 -3.20 22.58
C ASN A 698 -15.25 -3.18 23.62
N ILE A 699 -15.01 -2.48 24.72
CA ILE A 699 -15.94 -2.38 25.85
C ILE A 699 -16.84 -1.16 25.64
N HIS A 700 -18.14 -1.39 25.47
CA HIS A 700 -19.10 -0.31 25.28
C HIS A 700 -19.12 0.63 26.49
N LEU A 701 -19.04 1.94 26.25
CA LEU A 701 -19.20 2.95 27.28
C LEU A 701 -20.63 3.51 27.25
N PRO A 702 -21.21 3.87 28.41
CA PRO A 702 -22.50 4.55 28.46
C PRO A 702 -22.51 5.84 27.61
N ALA A 703 -23.67 6.25 27.12
CA ALA A 703 -23.80 7.50 26.37
C ALA A 703 -24.30 8.62 27.28
N SER A 704 -23.75 9.83 27.09
CA SER A 704 -24.27 11.06 27.72
C SER A 704 -24.25 12.19 26.69
N THR A 705 -25.42 12.65 26.23
CA THR A 705 -25.52 13.72 25.23
C THR A 705 -25.16 15.10 25.78
N GLN A 706 -25.17 15.25 27.11
CA GLN A 706 -24.84 16.50 27.79
C GLN A 706 -23.35 16.62 28.15
N ALA A 707 -22.60 15.50 28.09
CA ALA A 707 -21.19 15.46 28.43
C ALA A 707 -20.30 15.99 27.28
N GLN A 708 -19.24 16.69 27.65
CA GLN A 708 -18.19 17.12 26.71
C GLN A 708 -16.97 16.20 26.77
N THR A 709 -16.68 15.61 27.93
CA THR A 709 -15.50 14.76 28.14
C THR A 709 -15.86 13.43 28.81
N ILE A 710 -15.04 12.42 28.53
CA ILE A 710 -15.06 11.08 29.12
C ILE A 710 -13.71 10.88 29.81
N VAL A 711 -13.73 10.54 31.09
CA VAL A 711 -12.53 10.20 31.88
C VAL A 711 -12.63 8.75 32.32
N VAL A 712 -11.62 7.94 32.02
CA VAL A 712 -11.54 6.53 32.39
C VAL A 712 -10.32 6.34 33.30
N GLU A 713 -10.57 6.13 34.58
CA GLU A 713 -9.55 5.78 35.57
C GLU A 713 -9.48 4.25 35.65
N GLN A 714 -8.34 3.65 35.32
CA GLN A 714 -8.16 2.20 35.17
C GLN A 714 -7.14 1.66 36.18
N ASP A 715 -7.48 0.55 36.81
CA ASP A 715 -6.58 -0.34 37.53
C ASP A 715 -6.37 -1.62 36.70
N LEU A 716 -5.13 -1.85 36.30
CA LEU A 716 -4.73 -2.94 35.43
C LEU A 716 -3.83 -3.90 36.19
N ASN A 717 -4.14 -5.20 36.16
CA ASN A 717 -3.27 -6.26 36.68
C ASN A 717 -2.96 -7.30 35.60
N TRP A 718 -1.67 -7.50 35.34
CA TRP A 718 -1.16 -8.45 34.36
C TRP A 718 0.05 -9.18 34.92
N GLN A 719 -0.06 -10.50 35.02
CA GLN A 719 0.96 -11.39 35.59
C GLN A 719 1.58 -10.90 36.92
N GLY A 720 0.76 -10.36 37.82
CA GLY A 720 1.22 -9.84 39.12
C GLY A 720 1.84 -8.44 39.09
N LEU A 721 1.97 -7.82 37.92
CA LEU A 721 2.29 -6.39 37.80
C LEU A 721 0.99 -5.57 37.82
N ASN A 722 1.02 -4.43 38.51
CA ASN A 722 -0.11 -3.51 38.61
C ASN A 722 0.23 -2.16 37.98
N LYS A 723 -0.76 -1.55 37.31
CA LYS A 723 -0.65 -0.20 36.75
C LYS A 723 -1.97 0.53 36.87
N THR A 724 -1.92 1.74 37.41
CA THR A 724 -3.02 2.69 37.31
C THR A 724 -2.81 3.61 36.11
N ARG A 725 -3.89 3.91 35.37
CA ARG A 725 -3.86 4.78 34.19
C ARG A 725 -5.14 5.60 34.11
N GLU A 726 -5.01 6.88 33.82
CA GLU A 726 -6.14 7.73 33.46
C GLU A 726 -6.14 7.97 31.95
N ILE A 727 -7.32 7.91 31.33
CA ILE A 727 -7.54 8.26 29.93
C ILE A 727 -8.60 9.35 29.89
N SER A 728 -8.31 10.47 29.25
CA SER A 728 -9.28 11.53 28.99
C SER A 728 -9.50 11.66 27.49
N ALA A 729 -10.76 11.78 27.09
CA ALA A 729 -11.17 11.95 25.70
C ALA A 729 -12.37 12.89 25.61
N ALA A 730 -12.60 13.48 24.43
CA ALA A 730 -13.85 14.14 24.13
C ALA A 730 -15.02 13.13 24.17
N ASN A 731 -16.25 13.61 24.32
CA ASN A 731 -17.44 12.75 24.19
C ASN A 731 -17.85 12.57 22.71
N VAL A 732 -17.45 13.51 21.86
CA VAL A 732 -17.67 13.49 20.40
C VAL A 732 -16.31 13.46 19.71
N PRO A 733 -16.10 12.59 18.71
CA PRO A 733 -14.82 12.52 18.01
C PRO A 733 -14.54 13.80 17.23
N PHE A 734 -13.30 14.28 17.28
CA PHE A 734 -12.83 15.28 16.33
C PHE A 734 -12.55 14.62 14.98
N ASN A 735 -13.14 15.18 13.92
CA ASN A 735 -13.15 14.55 12.61
C ASN A 735 -12.62 15.43 11.47
N GLY A 736 -11.73 16.38 11.79
CA GLY A 736 -11.19 17.34 10.82
C GLY A 736 -12.27 18.29 10.31
N VAL A 737 -12.05 18.84 9.11
CA VAL A 737 -12.92 19.89 8.56
C VAL A 737 -14.31 19.36 8.26
N GLY A 738 -15.32 20.10 8.70
CA GLY A 738 -16.73 19.76 8.54
C GLY A 738 -17.63 20.96 8.86
N MET A 739 -18.89 20.86 8.44
CA MET A 739 -19.91 21.88 8.71
C MET A 739 -21.18 21.24 9.23
N THR A 740 -21.66 21.71 10.39
CA THR A 740 -23.01 21.42 10.87
C THR A 740 -23.84 22.70 10.87
N LEU A 741 -25.13 22.58 10.60
CA LEU A 741 -26.05 23.70 10.57
C LEU A 741 -27.21 23.43 11.53
N THR A 742 -27.46 24.35 12.44
CA THR A 742 -28.61 24.35 13.33
C THR A 742 -29.43 25.61 13.12
N GLN A 743 -30.72 25.53 13.41
CA GLN A 743 -31.62 26.67 13.29
C GLN A 743 -32.52 26.77 14.53
N THR A 744 -32.75 27.99 14.97
CA THR A 744 -33.69 28.32 16.04
C THR A 744 -34.48 29.57 15.65
N LYS A 745 -35.65 29.79 16.25
CA LYS A 745 -36.35 31.07 16.16
C LYS A 745 -35.96 31.94 17.34
N ASN A 746 -35.66 33.21 17.09
CA ASN A 746 -35.49 34.19 18.15
C ASN A 746 -36.86 34.68 18.67
N ASN A 747 -36.85 35.48 19.74
CA ASN A 747 -38.07 36.05 20.34
C ASN A 747 -38.85 36.99 19.39
N ALA A 748 -38.20 37.51 18.34
CA ALA A 748 -38.81 38.36 17.32
C ALA A 748 -39.42 37.55 16.16
N GLY A 749 -39.32 36.22 16.18
CA GLY A 749 -39.83 35.33 15.13
C GLY A 749 -38.87 35.13 13.94
N ASP A 750 -37.70 35.77 13.93
CA ASP A 750 -36.68 35.56 12.91
C ASP A 750 -35.96 34.22 13.10
N TRP A 751 -35.53 33.62 12.00
CA TRP A 751 -34.68 32.44 12.02
C TRP A 751 -33.23 32.83 12.29
N LEU A 752 -32.61 32.20 13.28
CA LEU A 752 -31.19 32.25 13.56
C LEU A 752 -30.55 30.93 13.12
N PHE A 753 -29.70 31.02 12.09
CA PHE A 753 -28.92 29.89 11.60
C PHE A 753 -27.53 29.94 12.24
N THR A 754 -27.14 28.87 12.92
CA THR A 754 -25.78 28.71 13.43
C THR A 754 -25.07 27.61 12.64
N ALA A 755 -24.10 28.03 11.83
CA ALA A 755 -23.19 27.13 11.14
C ALA A 755 -21.93 26.95 11.99
N THR A 756 -21.64 25.71 12.39
CA THR A 756 -20.43 25.34 13.12
C THR A 756 -19.44 24.74 12.13
N LEU A 757 -18.29 25.36 11.97
CA LEU A 757 -17.17 24.87 11.18
C LEU A 757 -16.06 24.34 12.08
N SER A 758 -15.52 23.17 11.76
CA SER A 758 -14.32 22.63 12.39
C SER A 758 -13.10 22.82 11.49
N GLY A 759 -11.94 23.03 12.11
CA GLY A 759 -10.64 23.11 11.44
C GLY A 759 -10.07 21.74 11.04
N PRO A 760 -8.89 21.72 10.42
CA PRO A 760 -8.23 20.50 9.97
C PRO A 760 -7.43 19.84 11.10
N TYR A 761 -6.83 18.69 10.81
CA TYR A 761 -5.84 18.06 11.69
C TYR A 761 -4.45 18.72 11.61
N SER A 762 -4.15 19.38 10.48
CA SER A 762 -2.88 20.05 10.17
C SER A 762 -3.14 21.21 9.21
N GLY A 763 -2.28 22.23 9.22
CA GLY A 763 -2.37 23.38 8.32
C GLY A 763 -3.41 24.41 8.73
N ALA A 764 -3.32 25.60 8.14
CA ALA A 764 -4.32 26.65 8.36
C ALA A 764 -5.54 26.40 7.47
N THR A 765 -6.73 26.82 7.94
CA THR A 765 -7.93 26.89 7.09
C THR A 765 -8.36 28.34 6.96
N THR A 766 -8.46 28.82 5.73
CA THR A 766 -8.97 30.17 5.43
C THR A 766 -10.09 30.12 4.39
N GLY A 767 -10.91 31.15 4.29
CA GLY A 767 -11.92 31.22 3.23
C GLY A 767 -13.12 32.09 3.57
N GLN A 768 -14.29 31.69 3.07
CA GLN A 768 -15.54 32.43 3.26
C GLN A 768 -16.72 31.47 3.45
N ILE A 769 -17.58 31.78 4.43
CA ILE A 769 -18.87 31.13 4.61
C ILE A 769 -19.99 32.09 4.21
N THR A 770 -20.94 31.59 3.42
CA THR A 770 -22.04 32.37 2.83
C THR A 770 -23.36 31.68 3.11
N LEU A 771 -24.36 32.42 3.59
CA LEU A 771 -25.75 31.98 3.61
C LEU A 771 -26.51 32.69 2.48
N THR A 772 -27.21 31.92 1.65
CA THR A 772 -28.17 32.41 0.66
C THR A 772 -29.57 31.93 0.97
N ALA A 773 -30.56 32.78 0.71
CA ALA A 773 -31.98 32.42 0.73
C ALA A 773 -32.57 32.58 -0.67
N THR A 774 -33.15 31.50 -1.22
CA THR A 774 -33.70 31.48 -2.58
C THR A 774 -35.16 31.01 -2.53
N PRO A 775 -36.12 31.81 -3.00
CA PRO A 775 -37.51 31.38 -3.11
C PRO A 775 -37.63 30.23 -4.13
N PHE A 776 -38.54 29.27 -3.91
CA PHE A 776 -38.77 28.20 -4.90
C PHE A 776 -39.39 28.70 -6.23
N ILE A 777 -39.87 29.94 -6.24
CA ILE A 777 -40.56 30.56 -7.37
C ILE A 777 -39.67 31.51 -8.18
N GLN A 778 -38.44 31.76 -7.76
CA GLN A 778 -37.52 32.70 -8.41
C GLN A 778 -36.11 32.11 -8.51
N LEU A 779 -35.38 32.48 -9.57
CA LEU A 779 -34.02 31.97 -9.81
C LEU A 779 -32.95 32.68 -8.96
N GLU A 780 -33.20 33.91 -8.53
CA GLU A 780 -32.22 34.73 -7.81
C GLU A 780 -32.38 34.61 -6.29
N SER A 781 -31.26 34.70 -5.57
CA SER A 781 -31.29 34.74 -4.11
C SER A 781 -31.81 36.09 -3.63
N VAL A 782 -32.82 36.07 -2.74
CA VAL A 782 -33.36 37.29 -2.13
C VAL A 782 -32.49 37.81 -0.98
N MET A 783 -31.55 37.01 -0.49
CA MET A 783 -30.61 37.40 0.55
C MET A 783 -29.27 36.67 0.40
N THR A 784 -28.16 37.37 0.65
CA THR A 784 -26.82 36.81 0.77
C THR A 784 -26.10 37.44 1.96
N GLN A 785 -25.62 36.63 2.91
CA GLN A 785 -24.78 37.05 4.04
C GLN A 785 -23.45 36.30 4.01
N LYS A 786 -22.34 36.99 4.30
CA LYS A 786 -20.99 36.46 4.16
C LYS A 786 -20.14 36.75 5.40
N HIS A 787 -19.34 35.79 5.82
CA HIS A 787 -18.31 35.97 6.83
C HIS A 787 -16.97 35.38 6.37
N PRO A 788 -15.84 36.04 6.66
CA PRO A 788 -14.53 35.42 6.48
C PRO A 788 -14.35 34.24 7.43
N VAL A 789 -13.57 33.25 7.00
CA VAL A 789 -13.22 32.07 7.78
C VAL A 789 -11.71 32.04 7.98
N GLU A 790 -11.29 31.85 9.23
CA GLU A 790 -9.90 31.57 9.61
C GLU A 790 -9.97 30.65 10.82
N ILE A 791 -9.58 29.38 10.65
CA ILE A 791 -9.70 28.34 11.67
C ILE A 791 -8.36 27.61 11.78
N ALA A 792 -7.82 27.58 12.99
CA ALA A 792 -6.60 26.83 13.31
C ALA A 792 -6.87 25.30 13.35
N PRO A 793 -5.82 24.45 13.27
CA PRO A 793 -5.95 23.02 13.52
C PRO A 793 -6.70 22.72 14.82
N TYR A 794 -7.56 21.70 14.80
CA TYR A 794 -8.37 21.24 15.95
C TYR A 794 -9.37 22.26 16.52
N ALA A 795 -9.45 23.48 15.98
CA ALA A 795 -10.39 24.50 16.44
C ALA A 795 -11.80 24.30 15.86
N VAL A 796 -12.79 24.87 16.53
CA VAL A 796 -14.19 24.90 16.09
C VAL A 796 -14.71 26.33 16.24
N GLN A 797 -15.37 26.84 15.19
CA GLN A 797 -15.90 28.19 15.16
C GLN A 797 -17.37 28.20 14.72
N ASN A 798 -18.16 29.05 15.36
CA ASN A 798 -19.58 29.24 15.06
C ASN A 798 -19.80 30.54 14.28
N TYR A 799 -20.62 30.46 13.23
CA TYR A 799 -21.04 31.58 12.40
C TYR A 799 -22.56 31.70 12.48
N GLN A 800 -23.04 32.87 12.85
CA GLN A 800 -24.47 33.13 13.01
C GLN A 800 -24.99 33.99 11.88
N PHE A 801 -26.09 33.56 11.27
CA PHE A 801 -26.80 34.28 10.23
C PHE A 801 -28.24 34.51 10.67
N LYS A 802 -28.74 35.71 10.43
CA LYS A 802 -30.11 36.08 10.78
C LYS A 802 -30.96 36.19 9.53
N PHE A 803 -32.09 35.47 9.47
CA PHE A 803 -33.04 35.55 8.37
C PHE A 803 -34.43 35.91 8.89
N THR A 804 -34.97 37.03 8.41
CA THR A 804 -36.35 37.44 8.70
C THR A 804 -37.31 36.48 8.02
N ALA A 805 -38.31 35.98 8.76
CA ALA A 805 -39.27 35.01 8.22
C ALA A 805 -40.01 35.57 7.00
N SER A 806 -40.11 34.76 5.94
CA SER A 806 -40.87 35.06 4.73
C SER A 806 -42.18 34.24 4.72
N SER A 807 -43.21 34.77 4.05
CA SER A 807 -44.45 34.04 3.77
C SER A 807 -44.31 33.02 2.63
N GLU A 808 -43.27 33.16 1.80
CA GLU A 808 -43.00 32.24 0.69
C GLU A 808 -42.04 31.13 1.13
N PRO A 809 -42.25 29.87 0.68
CA PRO A 809 -41.31 28.78 0.92
C PRO A 809 -39.92 29.09 0.36
N MET A 810 -38.88 28.83 1.14
CA MET A 810 -37.51 29.24 0.82
C MET A 810 -36.53 28.08 0.95
N LEU A 811 -35.56 28.03 0.04
CA LEU A 811 -34.36 27.22 0.18
C LEU A 811 -33.26 28.07 0.82
N ILE A 812 -32.88 27.73 2.05
CA ILE A 812 -31.70 28.28 2.71
C ILE A 812 -30.50 27.41 2.36
N THR A 813 -29.46 28.00 1.80
CA THR A 813 -28.20 27.32 1.48
C THR A 813 -27.04 28.00 2.21
N VAL A 814 -26.33 27.25 3.04
CA VAL A 814 -25.07 27.69 3.64
C VAL A 814 -23.93 27.01 2.90
N THR A 815 -23.03 27.80 2.31
CA THR A 815 -21.87 27.33 1.56
C THR A 815 -20.59 27.88 2.20
N ALA A 816 -19.65 27.00 2.54
CA ALA A 816 -18.29 27.40 2.90
C ALA A 816 -17.35 27.05 1.75
N LEU A 817 -16.60 28.04 1.25
CA LEU A 817 -15.50 27.87 0.31
C LEU A 817 -14.21 28.10 1.10
N LEU A 818 -13.40 27.05 1.23
CA LEU A 818 -12.26 27.02 2.13
C LEU A 818 -11.01 26.58 1.37
N ASP A 819 -9.87 27.17 1.71
CA ASP A 819 -8.54 26.64 1.45
C ASP A 819 -8.07 25.95 2.73
N VAL A 820 -7.84 24.64 2.64
CA VAL A 820 -7.38 23.79 3.74
C VAL A 820 -6.01 23.25 3.36
N ASP A 821 -4.96 23.87 3.88
CA ASP A 821 -3.56 23.46 3.63
C ASP A 821 -3.13 23.45 2.15
N GLY A 822 -3.72 24.33 1.32
CA GLY A 822 -3.48 24.39 -0.13
C GLY A 822 -4.55 23.67 -0.96
N GLU A 823 -5.49 22.97 -0.32
CA GLU A 823 -6.62 22.31 -0.97
C GLU A 823 -7.90 23.14 -0.88
N GLU A 824 -8.35 23.64 -2.03
CA GLU A 824 -9.65 24.29 -2.16
C GLU A 824 -10.81 23.28 -2.07
N ILE A 825 -11.68 23.47 -1.08
CA ILE A 825 -12.87 22.65 -0.82
C ILE A 825 -14.13 23.50 -0.70
N ARG A 826 -15.28 22.84 -0.88
CA ARG A 826 -16.61 23.39 -0.75
C ARG A 826 -17.49 22.52 0.13
N LEU A 827 -18.03 23.10 1.20
CA LEU A 827 -19.03 22.50 2.06
C LEU A 827 -20.39 23.15 1.82
N ILE A 828 -21.46 22.37 1.73
CA ILE A 828 -22.82 22.88 1.53
C ILE A 828 -23.79 22.22 2.51
N LYS A 829 -24.64 23.03 3.15
CA LYS A 829 -25.83 22.58 3.89
C LYS A 829 -27.06 23.32 3.39
N ARG A 830 -28.19 22.62 3.33
CA ARG A 830 -29.46 23.14 2.82
C ARG A 830 -30.58 22.88 3.81
N ILE A 831 -31.48 23.84 3.97
CA ILE A 831 -32.71 23.71 4.74
C ILE A 831 -33.85 24.30 3.92
N ASN A 832 -34.96 23.57 3.83
CA ASN A 832 -36.21 24.11 3.30
C ASN A 832 -36.98 24.73 4.46
N LEU A 833 -37.30 26.02 4.35
CA LEU A 833 -38.12 26.77 5.30
C LEU A 833 -39.55 26.96 4.77
#